data_AF-A0A8B8ZM48-F1
#
_entry.id   AF-A0A8B8ZM48-F1
#
_cell.length_a   1.000
_cell.length_b   1.000
_cell.length_c   1.000
_cell.angle_alpha   90.00
_cell.angle_beta   90.00
_cell.angle_gamma   90.00
#
_symmetry.space_group_name_H-M   'P 1'
#
loop_
_entity.id
_entity.type
_entity.pdbx_description
1 polymer ?
#
loop_
_entity_poly.entity_id
_entity_poly.type
_entity_poly.pdbx_seq_one_letter_code
_entity_poly.pdbx_strand_id
1 'polypeptide(L)'
;MSVDRNWMYHRLSENGYIRAEFCDGVKGFLEFAFTQLEYCSGDKIRCPCMRCDNQKFLNRDMVNVHLLRKGFTPGYSTWFAHGELLGAVAPVSTSAVEASTSMDVGCEHGQQYRTMVMEAMGLEEELHLSSALEVNHEEEPNKDAADFYSLLKDTEVLLWEGCKKHSKLSAITQLLNCKSEFNMSISCYDRIMKIVKNMLPESEKLPLDFYQSKKMLRKLGLEYTSIDVCENNCMLFYKETENLIECTICGHPRYKLRRNDGGGRRKDVPYRRLRYLPITPRLQRLFMSSRTAENMSWHVKGGDSDEMVHPACGEAWKHFDRIHPSFSTEPRNVRLGLCTDGFNPFSQSARPYSCWPVFVTVYNLPPSICMKRPYIFLSLVISGPKSPGKSIDVLLRPLIDELKILWEVGVTTYDIFRKENFQMKAALLWTINDFPAYGMLSGWSTHGKLACPYCMENSKTFTLQHGGKTSFFDCHRQFLPMDHAYRYQVDGFFNGRIETDPPPPRLSGEELKNRVFALPNVTFGSKAPKHTIPGFGKDHNWVKRSIFWELPYWHTLLIRHNLDVMHIVRNVFLNIFYTCMDVKGKTKDNVKARQDLELYCKRPKLRIQFVNGKLVKPPASYVLSKDQAMEVCEWVKGLRLPDGYASNISKCVNLDDYKFYGLKSHDCHVFMLRLLPIAFREVLPAPGPVQYRWMYPFKR
;
A
#
# COMPACT_ATOMS: atom_id res chain seq x y z
N MET A 1 -9.06 10.47 39.48
CA MET A 1 -10.00 11.57 39.79
C MET A 1 -9.98 12.53 38.61
N SER A 2 -11.07 12.66 37.85
CA SER A 2 -11.14 13.62 36.74
C SER A 2 -11.20 15.03 37.32
N VAL A 3 -10.22 15.87 37.00
CA VAL A 3 -10.25 17.29 37.39
C VAL A 3 -11.38 17.96 36.60
N ASP A 4 -12.41 18.46 37.29
CA ASP A 4 -13.50 19.21 36.65
C ASP A 4 -12.95 20.53 36.08
N ARG A 5 -13.05 20.70 34.76
CA ARG A 5 -12.54 21.85 34.01
C ARG A 5 -13.62 22.62 33.28
N ASN A 6 -14.88 22.41 33.65
CA ASN A 6 -16.00 23.16 33.07
C ASN A 6 -15.83 24.68 33.24
N TRP A 7 -15.12 25.13 34.29
CA TRP A 7 -14.79 26.54 34.52
C TRP A 7 -14.11 27.22 33.32
N MET A 8 -13.35 26.50 32.48
CA MET A 8 -12.63 27.05 31.32
C MET A 8 -13.58 27.69 30.28
N TYR A 9 -14.84 27.26 30.25
CA TYR A 9 -15.84 27.73 29.28
C TYR A 9 -16.93 28.60 29.92
N HIS A 10 -16.88 28.84 31.22
CA HIS A 10 -17.80 29.71 31.96
C HIS A 10 -17.14 31.05 32.34
N ARG A 11 -16.66 31.80 31.34
CA ARG A 11 -15.89 33.03 31.56
C ARG A 11 -16.69 34.19 32.17
N LEU A 12 -17.94 34.39 31.76
CA LEU A 12 -18.75 35.55 32.17
C LEU A 12 -19.91 35.12 33.10
N SER A 13 -20.24 35.96 34.08
CA SER A 13 -21.49 35.87 34.84
C SER A 13 -22.66 36.40 34.01
N GLU A 14 -23.89 36.16 34.48
CA GLU A 14 -25.11 36.66 33.85
C GLU A 14 -25.12 38.19 33.70
N ASN A 15 -24.37 38.90 34.54
CA ASN A 15 -24.23 40.35 34.51
C ASN A 15 -23.03 40.84 33.67
N GLY A 16 -22.38 39.97 32.90
CA GLY A 16 -21.29 40.32 31.98
C GLY A 16 -19.91 40.53 32.61
N TYR A 17 -19.76 40.29 33.92
CA TYR A 17 -18.47 40.35 34.62
C TYR A 17 -17.72 39.02 34.53
N ILE A 18 -16.37 39.06 34.57
CA ILE A 18 -15.56 37.84 34.57
C ILE A 18 -15.73 37.11 35.91
N ARG A 19 -16.04 35.81 35.87
CA ARG A 19 -16.21 34.99 37.09
C ARG A 19 -14.89 34.82 37.84
N ALA A 20 -14.93 34.86 39.17
CA ALA A 20 -13.75 34.63 40.01
C ALA A 20 -13.12 33.25 39.75
N GLU A 21 -13.95 32.21 39.62
CA GLU A 21 -13.53 30.84 39.28
C GLU A 21 -12.75 30.75 37.97
N PHE A 22 -13.13 31.56 36.96
CA PHE A 22 -12.39 31.62 35.69
C PHE A 22 -11.02 32.28 35.88
N CYS A 23 -10.93 33.36 36.67
CA CYS A 23 -9.66 34.02 36.97
C CYS A 23 -8.70 33.09 37.74
N ASP A 24 -9.20 32.36 38.72
CA ASP A 24 -8.36 31.46 39.53
C ASP A 24 -7.95 30.21 38.75
N GLY A 25 -8.84 29.68 37.91
CA GLY A 25 -8.47 28.63 36.96
C GLY A 25 -7.42 29.09 35.94
N VAL A 26 -7.50 30.32 35.41
CA VAL A 26 -6.48 30.87 34.50
C VAL A 26 -5.12 30.99 35.20
N LYS A 27 -5.08 31.39 36.48
CA LYS A 27 -3.83 31.38 37.25
C LYS A 27 -3.25 29.98 37.38
N GLY A 28 -4.08 28.99 37.73
CA GLY A 28 -3.66 27.59 37.84
C GLY A 28 -3.16 27.03 36.51
N PHE A 29 -3.79 27.38 35.39
CA PHE A 29 -3.30 27.05 34.05
C PHE A 29 -1.93 27.66 33.77
N LEU A 30 -1.72 28.94 34.06
CA LEU A 30 -0.44 29.61 33.83
C LEU A 30 0.67 29.02 34.71
N GLU A 31 0.38 28.68 35.96
CA GLU A 31 1.34 28.00 36.83
C GLU A 31 1.74 26.65 36.27
N PHE A 32 0.76 25.82 35.88
CA PHE A 32 1.05 24.54 35.23
C PHE A 32 1.87 24.72 33.94
N ALA A 33 1.42 25.58 33.02
CA ALA A 33 2.05 25.76 31.73
C ALA A 33 3.51 26.21 31.82
N PHE A 34 3.84 27.09 32.77
CA PHE A 34 5.21 27.57 32.97
C PHE A 34 6.10 26.61 33.79
N THR A 35 5.53 25.60 34.46
CA THR A 35 6.32 24.51 35.08
C THR A 35 6.79 23.46 34.06
N GLN A 36 6.20 23.42 32.87
CA GLN A 36 6.53 22.46 31.81
C GLN A 36 7.59 23.03 30.87
N LEU A 37 8.85 23.07 31.33
CA LEU A 37 9.98 23.72 30.63
C LEU A 37 10.18 23.24 29.19
N GLU A 38 9.84 21.99 28.86
CA GLU A 38 9.92 21.43 27.51
C GLU A 38 8.94 22.04 26.50
N TYR A 39 7.87 22.67 27.00
CA TYR A 39 6.81 23.31 26.18
C TYR A 39 6.92 24.84 26.18
N CYS A 40 7.92 25.38 26.89
CA CYS A 40 8.26 26.79 26.93
C CYS A 40 9.32 27.12 25.85
N SER A 41 9.17 28.26 25.18
CA SER A 41 10.19 28.84 24.32
C SER A 41 10.79 30.05 25.04
N GLY A 42 11.75 29.82 25.94
CA GLY A 42 12.26 30.85 26.86
C GLY A 42 11.21 31.21 27.92
N ASP A 43 10.88 32.49 28.05
CA ASP A 43 9.85 33.02 28.96
C ASP A 43 8.42 33.02 28.37
N LYS A 44 8.18 32.23 27.30
CA LYS A 44 6.94 32.25 26.52
C LYS A 44 6.32 30.87 26.38
N ILE A 45 4.98 30.83 26.40
CA ILE A 45 4.16 29.62 26.17
C ILE A 45 3.21 29.83 24.99
N ARG A 46 2.69 28.74 24.41
CA ARG A 46 1.67 28.80 23.36
C ARG A 46 0.38 29.41 23.91
N CYS A 47 -0.18 30.43 23.27
CA CYS A 47 -1.40 31.06 23.81
C CYS A 47 -2.65 30.24 23.40
N PRO A 48 -3.41 29.66 24.35
CA PRO A 48 -4.60 28.85 24.02
C PRO A 48 -5.87 29.69 23.87
N CYS A 49 -5.76 31.02 23.73
CA CYS A 49 -6.96 31.84 23.57
C CYS A 49 -7.61 31.62 22.20
N MET A 50 -8.91 31.89 22.07
CA MET A 50 -9.67 31.70 20.83
C MET A 50 -9.03 32.33 19.57
N ARG A 51 -8.22 33.39 19.72
CA ARG A 51 -7.56 34.05 18.58
C ARG A 51 -6.22 33.41 18.21
N CYS A 52 -5.50 32.86 19.19
CA CYS A 52 -4.15 32.35 18.99
C CYS A 52 -4.12 30.84 18.75
N ASP A 53 -5.11 30.11 19.26
CA ASP A 53 -5.33 28.68 19.02
C ASP A 53 -4.05 27.81 19.12
N ASN A 54 -3.26 28.06 20.19
CA ASN A 54 -1.97 27.41 20.45
C ASN A 54 -0.86 27.62 19.39
N GLN A 55 -1.04 28.54 18.44
CA GLN A 55 -0.07 28.81 17.37
C GLN A 55 1.02 29.81 17.75
N LYS A 56 0.74 30.75 18.67
CA LYS A 56 1.66 31.86 19.01
C LYS A 56 2.29 31.69 20.39
N PHE A 57 3.60 31.86 20.49
CA PHE A 57 4.33 31.94 21.75
C PHE A 57 4.28 33.35 22.33
N LEU A 58 3.70 33.51 23.53
CA LEU A 58 3.53 34.78 24.23
C LEU A 58 3.99 34.64 25.69
N ASN A 59 4.41 35.76 26.29
CA ASN A 59 4.80 35.78 27.70
C ASN A 59 3.59 35.64 28.63
N ARG A 60 3.85 35.38 29.92
CA ARG A 60 2.83 35.08 30.93
C ARG A 60 1.72 36.15 31.00
N ASP A 61 2.10 37.42 31.02
CA ASP A 61 1.15 38.53 31.15
C ASP A 61 0.25 38.68 29.92
N MET A 62 0.82 38.53 28.72
CA MET A 62 0.05 38.59 27.47
C MET A 62 -0.94 37.43 27.34
N VAL A 63 -0.53 36.21 27.74
CA VAL A 63 -1.43 35.04 27.75
C VAL A 63 -2.55 35.26 28.76
N ASN A 64 -2.25 35.77 29.96
CA ASN A 64 -3.25 36.08 30.97
C ASN A 64 -4.30 37.08 30.44
N VAL A 65 -3.85 38.21 29.86
CA VAL A 65 -4.74 39.23 29.27
C VAL A 65 -5.59 38.64 28.14
N HIS A 66 -4.98 37.80 27.30
CA HIS A 66 -5.69 37.15 26.19
C HIS A 66 -6.79 36.22 26.69
N LEU A 67 -6.52 35.41 27.71
CA LEU A 67 -7.51 34.50 28.29
C LEU A 67 -8.62 35.26 29.03
N LEU A 68 -8.28 36.29 29.81
CA LEU A 68 -9.26 37.13 30.49
C LEU A 68 -10.13 37.93 29.52
N ARG A 69 -9.64 38.30 28.34
CA ARG A 69 -10.42 39.03 27.32
C ARG A 69 -11.19 38.15 26.34
N LYS A 70 -10.67 36.96 26.01
CA LYS A 70 -11.17 36.15 24.89
C LYS A 70 -11.51 34.71 25.23
N GLY A 71 -11.18 34.22 26.44
CA GLY A 71 -11.42 32.83 26.81
C GLY A 71 -10.51 31.84 26.08
N PHE A 72 -10.62 30.57 26.47
CA PHE A 72 -9.90 29.45 25.84
C PHE A 72 -10.53 29.07 24.49
N THR A 73 -9.72 28.49 23.60
CA THR A 73 -10.21 27.87 22.36
C THR A 73 -11.14 26.69 22.68
N PRO A 74 -12.25 26.51 21.95
CA PRO A 74 -13.20 25.42 22.21
C PRO A 74 -12.56 24.04 22.15
N GLY A 75 -12.96 23.11 23.03
CA GLY A 75 -12.47 21.72 23.05
C GLY A 75 -11.06 21.51 23.64
N TYR A 76 -10.38 22.58 24.05
CA TYR A 76 -9.09 22.55 24.74
C TYR A 76 -9.18 22.29 26.26
N SER A 77 -9.94 21.27 26.67
CA SER A 77 -10.11 20.90 28.08
C SER A 77 -8.88 20.16 28.63
N THR A 78 -8.09 19.54 27.74
CA THR A 78 -6.80 18.92 28.02
C THR A 78 -5.68 19.83 27.51
N TRP A 79 -4.75 20.19 28.37
CA TRP A 79 -3.66 21.13 28.06
C TRP A 79 -2.50 20.46 27.30
N PHE A 80 -2.83 19.69 26.25
CA PHE A 80 -1.86 18.89 25.50
C PHE A 80 -0.72 19.72 24.89
N ALA A 81 -1.00 20.98 24.51
CA ALA A 81 0.02 21.88 23.96
C ALA A 81 0.96 22.45 25.04
N HIS A 82 0.71 22.14 26.31
CA HIS A 82 1.44 22.60 27.48
C HIS A 82 1.88 21.43 28.37
N GLY A 83 2.02 20.23 27.81
CA GLY A 83 2.60 19.08 28.52
C GLY A 83 1.61 18.26 29.34
N GLU A 84 0.30 18.52 29.24
CA GLU A 84 -0.68 17.64 29.88
C GLU A 84 -0.98 16.41 29.01
N LEU A 85 -0.49 15.26 29.46
CA LEU A 85 -0.74 13.95 28.86
C LEU A 85 -2.02 13.33 29.45
N LEU A 86 -2.89 12.79 28.58
CA LEU A 86 -3.98 11.90 28.99
C LEU A 86 -3.36 10.59 29.51
N GLY A 87 -3.29 10.44 30.83
CA GLY A 87 -2.69 9.27 31.48
C GLY A 87 -1.16 9.35 31.56
N ALA A 88 -0.64 9.40 32.78
CA ALA A 88 0.77 9.66 33.05
C ALA A 88 1.69 8.51 32.61
N VAL A 89 2.66 8.81 31.73
CA VAL A 89 3.97 8.15 31.69
C VAL A 89 5.04 9.25 31.54
N ALA A 90 6.02 9.24 32.43
CA ALA A 90 7.07 10.26 32.54
C ALA A 90 7.94 10.41 31.26
N PRO A 91 8.47 11.61 30.95
CA PRO A 91 9.31 11.82 29.78
C PRO A 91 10.72 11.28 30.01
N VAL A 92 11.21 10.50 29.04
CA VAL A 92 12.64 10.21 28.89
C VAL A 92 13.24 11.38 28.12
N SER A 93 14.14 12.10 28.78
CA SER A 93 14.82 13.29 28.26
C SER A 93 15.53 13.03 26.93
N THR A 94 15.13 13.76 25.88
CA THR A 94 15.95 13.95 24.67
C THR A 94 16.58 15.33 24.72
N SER A 95 17.82 15.41 25.19
CA SER A 95 18.64 16.60 25.03
C SER A 95 19.03 16.75 23.56
N ALA A 96 18.61 17.86 22.96
CA ALA A 96 19.14 18.35 21.70
C ALA A 96 20.65 18.59 21.86
N VAL A 97 21.45 17.98 20.98
CA VAL A 97 22.82 18.40 20.74
C VAL A 97 22.93 18.76 19.26
N GLU A 98 23.47 19.95 19.05
CA GLU A 98 23.54 20.68 17.79
C GLU A 98 24.26 19.88 16.70
N ALA A 99 23.75 20.05 15.48
CA ALA A 99 24.27 19.47 14.27
C ALA A 99 25.73 19.89 14.03
N SER A 100 26.63 18.92 14.02
CA SER A 100 27.86 18.99 13.23
C SER A 100 27.88 17.82 12.25
N THR A 101 28.14 18.18 11.01
CA THR A 101 28.18 17.38 9.78
C THR A 101 28.89 16.03 9.93
N SER A 102 28.13 14.93 9.98
CA SER A 102 28.50 13.64 9.38
C SER A 102 27.25 12.76 9.25
N MET A 103 27.19 11.95 8.20
CA MET A 103 26.06 11.06 7.91
C MET A 103 25.89 10.02 9.02
N ASP A 104 24.80 10.10 9.78
CA ASP A 104 24.37 8.99 10.65
C ASP A 104 22.93 8.58 10.30
N VAL A 105 22.84 7.55 9.48
CA VAL A 105 21.61 6.83 9.13
C VAL A 105 21.70 5.50 9.88
N GLY A 106 21.33 5.45 11.16
CA GLY A 106 21.56 4.25 11.96
C GLY A 106 20.64 3.98 13.16
N CYS A 107 20.06 4.99 13.81
CA CYS A 107 19.42 4.75 15.13
C CYS A 107 17.88 4.62 15.11
N GLU A 108 17.17 5.24 14.16
CA GLU A 108 15.69 5.26 14.17
C GLU A 108 14.99 3.98 13.69
N HIS A 109 15.66 3.13 12.91
CA HIS A 109 15.04 1.93 12.32
C HIS A 109 14.86 0.78 13.32
N GLY A 110 15.69 0.71 14.37
CA GLY A 110 15.66 -0.34 15.39
C GLY A 110 14.37 -0.40 16.21
N GLN A 111 13.82 0.77 16.55
CA GLN A 111 12.57 0.86 17.33
C GLN A 111 11.33 0.49 16.52
N GLN A 112 11.29 0.80 15.22
CA GLN A 112 10.11 0.55 14.38
C GLN A 112 9.75 -0.94 14.29
N TYR A 113 10.73 -1.84 14.19
CA TYR A 113 10.46 -3.29 14.15
C TYR A 113 10.00 -3.85 15.49
N ARG A 114 10.58 -3.35 16.59
CA ARG A 114 10.11 -3.66 17.94
C ARG A 114 8.64 -3.26 18.06
N THR A 115 8.32 -2.01 17.73
CA THR A 115 6.95 -1.49 17.78
C THR A 115 6.02 -2.30 16.87
N MET A 116 6.41 -2.64 15.64
CA MET A 116 5.56 -3.47 14.75
C MET A 116 5.26 -4.85 15.34
N VAL A 117 6.26 -5.52 15.95
CA VAL A 117 6.05 -6.83 16.58
C VAL A 117 5.17 -6.67 17.83
N MET A 118 5.42 -5.67 18.67
CA MET A 118 4.63 -5.44 19.88
C MET A 118 3.19 -4.97 19.57
N GLU A 119 3.00 -4.16 18.54
CA GLU A 119 1.68 -3.75 18.00
C GLU A 119 0.91 -4.95 17.47
N ALA A 120 1.56 -5.82 16.67
CA ALA A 120 0.94 -7.04 16.15
C ALA A 120 0.63 -8.07 17.25
N MET A 121 1.35 -8.05 18.37
CA MET A 121 1.17 -8.96 19.50
C MET A 121 0.27 -8.41 20.62
N GLY A 122 -0.07 -7.11 20.60
CA GLY A 122 -0.95 -6.49 21.60
C GLY A 122 -0.33 -6.32 23.00
N LEU A 123 1.01 -6.35 23.11
CA LEU A 123 1.74 -6.52 24.37
C LEU A 123 2.01 -5.24 25.21
N GLU A 124 1.51 -4.06 24.82
CA GLU A 124 1.95 -2.78 25.43
C GLU A 124 0.93 -2.07 26.33
N GLU A 125 -0.23 -2.64 26.67
CA GLU A 125 -1.16 -2.05 27.65
C GLU A 125 -1.82 -3.10 28.55
N GLU A 126 -1.76 -2.86 29.87
CA GLU A 126 -2.54 -3.57 30.87
C GLU A 126 -4.05 -3.48 30.57
N LEU A 127 -4.74 -4.58 30.84
CA LEU A 127 -6.19 -4.75 30.74
C LEU A 127 -6.96 -3.60 31.42
N HIS A 128 -7.44 -2.64 30.62
CA HIS A 128 -8.56 -1.80 30.99
C HIS A 128 -9.73 -2.04 30.03
N LEU A 129 -10.48 -3.11 30.32
CA LEU A 129 -11.80 -3.34 29.75
C LEU A 129 -12.79 -2.42 30.47
N SER A 130 -13.27 -1.38 29.80
CA SER A 130 -14.46 -0.65 30.26
C SER A 130 -15.50 -0.51 29.15
N SER A 131 -16.67 -1.09 29.43
CA SER A 131 -17.99 -0.81 28.88
C SER A 131 -18.28 -1.19 27.42
N ALA A 132 -18.93 -2.34 27.19
CA ALA A 132 -20.39 -2.40 26.97
C ALA A 132 -20.84 -3.78 26.44
N LEU A 133 -22.04 -4.17 26.87
CA LEU A 133 -22.85 -5.36 26.55
C LEU A 133 -22.57 -6.59 27.41
N GLU A 134 -23.46 -6.81 28.39
CA GLU A 134 -23.68 -8.09 29.05
C GLU A 134 -23.95 -9.16 27.98
N VAL A 135 -22.97 -10.04 27.75
CA VAL A 135 -23.18 -11.32 27.06
C VAL A 135 -22.71 -12.43 28.00
N ASN A 136 -23.67 -13.18 28.52
CA ASN A 136 -23.53 -14.24 29.52
C ASN A 136 -22.94 -15.56 28.97
N HIS A 137 -21.96 -15.50 28.06
CA HIS A 137 -21.22 -16.69 27.64
C HIS A 137 -19.76 -16.34 27.36
N GLU A 138 -18.88 -16.64 28.31
CA GLU A 138 -17.44 -16.67 28.07
C GLU A 138 -17.08 -18.08 27.64
N GLU A 139 -16.72 -18.27 26.37
CA GLU A 139 -16.16 -19.54 25.91
C GLU A 139 -14.66 -19.59 26.21
N GLU A 140 -14.15 -20.78 26.52
CA GLU A 140 -12.70 -20.95 26.66
C GLU A 140 -11.99 -20.74 25.31
N PRO A 141 -10.80 -20.14 25.30
CA PRO A 141 -10.00 -20.03 24.08
C PRO A 141 -9.74 -21.42 23.49
N ASN A 142 -9.97 -21.57 22.17
CA ASN A 142 -9.57 -22.79 21.49
C ASN A 142 -8.05 -23.05 21.63
N LYS A 143 -7.64 -24.27 21.30
CA LYS A 143 -6.25 -24.71 21.44
C LYS A 143 -5.23 -23.75 20.80
N ASP A 144 -5.48 -23.27 19.58
CA ASP A 144 -4.57 -22.35 18.89
C ASP A 144 -4.44 -21.01 19.63
N ALA A 145 -5.55 -20.50 20.15
CA ALA A 145 -5.58 -19.28 20.97
C ALA A 145 -4.92 -19.48 22.33
N ALA A 146 -5.19 -20.61 23.00
CA ALA A 146 -4.57 -20.97 24.27
C ALA A 146 -3.05 -21.13 24.14
N ASP A 147 -2.58 -21.81 23.09
CA ASP A 147 -1.16 -21.96 22.75
C ASP A 147 -0.51 -20.58 22.49
N PHE A 148 -1.21 -19.68 21.78
CA PHE A 148 -0.77 -18.32 21.54
C PHE A 148 -0.69 -17.48 22.83
N TYR A 149 -1.71 -17.54 23.70
CA TYR A 149 -1.70 -16.81 24.98
C TYR A 149 -0.67 -17.36 25.96
N SER A 150 -0.48 -18.68 26.02
CA SER A 150 0.60 -19.29 26.79
C SER A 150 1.97 -18.79 26.30
N LEU A 151 2.13 -18.66 24.99
CA LEU A 151 3.36 -18.14 24.42
C LEU A 151 3.55 -16.65 24.72
N LEU A 152 2.50 -15.84 24.67
CA LEU A 152 2.59 -14.42 25.02
C LEU A 152 3.07 -14.25 26.47
N LYS A 153 2.50 -15.02 27.41
CA LYS A 153 2.95 -15.06 28.81
C LYS A 153 4.42 -15.45 28.94
N ASP A 154 4.88 -16.45 28.19
CA ASP A 154 6.31 -16.83 28.14
C ASP A 154 7.22 -15.71 27.58
N THR A 155 6.67 -14.81 26.76
CA THR A 155 7.40 -13.71 26.12
C THR A 155 7.36 -12.38 26.89
N GLU A 156 6.42 -12.22 27.81
CA GLU A 156 6.35 -11.13 28.80
C GLU A 156 7.37 -11.29 29.94
N VAL A 157 8.06 -12.43 29.98
CA VAL A 157 9.15 -12.66 30.93
C VAL A 157 10.22 -11.58 30.78
N LEU A 158 10.46 -10.86 31.88
CA LEU A 158 11.54 -9.87 31.98
C LEU A 158 12.87 -10.48 31.56
N LEU A 159 13.70 -9.68 30.90
CA LEU A 159 14.99 -10.14 30.37
C LEU A 159 15.90 -10.72 31.47
N TRP A 160 15.85 -10.14 32.66
CA TRP A 160 16.38 -10.63 33.93
C TRP A 160 15.51 -10.07 35.06
N GLU A 161 15.69 -10.55 36.29
CA GLU A 161 14.92 -10.08 37.44
C GLU A 161 15.15 -8.57 37.71
N GLY A 162 14.07 -7.78 37.74
CA GLY A 162 14.14 -6.33 37.93
C GLY A 162 14.44 -5.52 36.66
N CYS A 163 14.50 -6.13 35.48
CA CYS A 163 14.64 -5.40 34.21
C CYS A 163 13.39 -4.56 33.92
N LYS A 164 13.52 -3.23 33.98
CA LYS A 164 12.37 -2.31 33.73
C LYS A 164 12.16 -1.96 32.26
N LYS A 165 13.17 -2.16 31.41
CA LYS A 165 13.18 -1.63 30.02
C LYS A 165 12.89 -2.68 28.95
N HIS A 166 13.20 -3.95 29.20
CA HIS A 166 13.13 -4.98 28.17
C HIS A 166 12.59 -6.32 28.70
N SER A 167 11.63 -6.88 27.97
CA SER A 167 11.31 -8.30 28.03
C SER A 167 12.33 -9.11 27.21
N LYS A 168 12.36 -10.42 27.47
CA LYS A 168 13.13 -11.40 26.69
C LYS A 168 12.84 -11.29 25.19
N LEU A 169 11.56 -11.19 24.81
CA LEU A 169 11.15 -11.08 23.41
C LEU A 169 11.59 -9.76 22.77
N SER A 170 11.42 -8.65 23.48
CA SER A 170 11.85 -7.33 23.01
C SER A 170 13.35 -7.33 22.69
N ALA A 171 14.18 -7.89 23.57
CA ALA A 171 15.63 -7.96 23.38
C ALA A 171 16.02 -8.83 22.18
N ILE A 172 15.43 -10.02 22.05
CA ILE A 172 15.72 -10.94 20.95
C ILE A 172 15.29 -10.34 19.60
N THR A 173 14.13 -9.69 19.56
CA THR A 173 13.61 -9.04 18.35
C THR A 173 14.55 -7.93 17.88
N GLN A 174 15.04 -7.08 18.80
CA GLN A 174 16.01 -6.04 18.48
C GLN A 174 17.33 -6.63 17.96
N LEU A 175 17.87 -7.66 18.64
CA LEU A 175 19.11 -8.31 18.20
C LEU A 175 18.97 -8.96 16.82
N LEU A 176 17.84 -9.63 16.55
CA LEU A 176 17.56 -10.22 15.24
C LEU A 176 17.34 -9.17 14.16
N ASN A 177 16.79 -8.01 14.52
CA ASN A 177 16.69 -6.87 13.62
C ASN A 177 18.08 -6.36 13.25
N CYS A 178 18.96 -6.08 14.23
CA CYS A 178 20.34 -5.68 13.98
C CYS A 178 21.07 -6.69 13.08
N LYS A 179 20.89 -7.99 13.34
CA LYS A 179 21.44 -9.04 12.47
C LYS A 179 21.00 -8.88 11.02
N SER A 180 19.71 -8.61 10.81
CA SER A 180 19.11 -8.53 9.48
C SER A 180 19.50 -7.24 8.76
N GLU A 181 19.46 -6.12 9.47
CA GLU A 181 19.79 -4.78 8.97
C GLU A 181 21.26 -4.66 8.57
N PHE A 182 22.17 -5.16 9.41
CA PHE A 182 23.61 -5.10 9.15
C PHE A 182 24.16 -6.36 8.46
N ASN A 183 23.28 -7.25 8.00
CA ASN A 183 23.63 -8.51 7.33
C ASN A 183 24.71 -9.31 8.09
N MET A 184 24.62 -9.33 9.43
CA MET A 184 25.62 -9.99 10.27
C MET A 184 25.63 -11.50 9.98
N SER A 185 26.81 -12.12 10.00
CA SER A 185 26.91 -13.58 9.91
C SER A 185 26.26 -14.27 11.12
N ILE A 186 25.98 -15.58 11.02
CA ILE A 186 25.48 -16.36 12.17
C ILE A 186 26.55 -16.39 13.27
N SER A 187 27.80 -16.64 12.91
CA SER A 187 28.93 -16.64 13.86
C SER A 187 29.11 -15.31 14.58
N CYS A 188 28.92 -14.18 13.88
CA CYS A 188 28.96 -12.86 14.47
C CYS A 188 27.82 -12.68 15.49
N TYR A 189 26.59 -13.05 15.12
CA TYR A 189 25.45 -12.98 16.03
C TYR A 189 25.66 -13.83 17.29
N ASP A 190 26.10 -15.08 17.13
CA ASP A 190 26.32 -15.99 18.26
C ASP A 190 27.44 -15.46 19.18
N ARG A 191 28.47 -14.82 18.61
CA ARG A 191 29.53 -14.17 19.39
C ARG A 191 29.03 -12.95 20.14
N ILE A 192 28.23 -12.09 19.50
CA ILE A 192 27.60 -10.93 20.16
C ILE A 192 26.67 -11.41 21.27
N MET A 193 25.88 -12.46 21.05
CA MET A 193 24.98 -13.00 22.06
C MET A 193 25.75 -13.44 23.31
N LYS A 194 26.88 -14.14 23.15
CA LYS A 194 27.75 -14.52 24.28
C LYS A 194 28.33 -13.30 25.01
N ILE A 195 28.78 -12.28 24.27
CA ILE A 195 29.31 -11.05 24.86
C ILE A 195 28.22 -10.33 25.66
N VAL A 196 27.04 -10.15 25.09
CA VAL A 196 25.91 -9.49 25.74
C VAL A 196 25.48 -10.27 26.99
N LYS A 197 25.36 -11.60 26.93
CA LYS A 197 25.02 -12.42 28.10
C LYS A 197 26.03 -12.24 29.23
N ASN A 198 27.33 -12.21 28.92
CA ASN A 198 28.38 -12.00 29.93
C ASN A 198 28.38 -10.59 30.54
N MET A 199 27.76 -9.60 29.88
CA MET A 199 27.60 -8.24 30.39
C MET A 199 26.34 -8.07 31.25
N LEU A 200 25.42 -9.04 31.22
CA LEU A 200 24.15 -9.00 31.95
C LEU A 200 24.25 -9.78 33.28
N PRO A 201 23.31 -9.53 34.22
CA PRO A 201 23.24 -10.29 35.47
C PRO A 201 23.07 -11.80 35.23
N GLU A 202 23.49 -12.63 36.19
CA GLU A 202 23.39 -14.10 36.09
C GLU A 202 21.95 -14.60 35.89
N SER A 203 20.94 -13.83 36.30
CA SER A 203 19.52 -14.13 36.11
C SER A 203 18.98 -13.82 34.70
N GLU A 204 19.85 -13.53 33.72
CA GLU A 204 19.46 -13.26 32.35
C GLU A 204 18.86 -14.47 31.62
N LYS A 205 17.91 -14.20 30.73
CA LYS A 205 17.11 -15.23 30.04
C LYS A 205 17.29 -15.23 28.53
N LEU A 206 18.35 -14.62 27.99
CA LEU A 206 18.65 -14.60 26.56
C LEU A 206 18.95 -16.01 26.02
N PRO A 207 18.63 -16.28 24.74
CA PRO A 207 19.00 -17.51 24.07
C PRO A 207 20.52 -17.59 23.86
N LEU A 208 21.04 -18.80 23.67
CA LEU A 208 22.49 -19.02 23.52
C LEU A 208 23.03 -18.61 22.13
N ASP A 209 22.20 -18.75 21.10
CA ASP A 209 22.60 -18.60 19.70
C ASP A 209 21.43 -18.18 18.80
N PHE A 210 21.74 -17.91 17.53
CA PHE A 210 20.76 -17.56 16.50
C PHE A 210 19.67 -18.61 16.31
N TYR A 211 20.01 -19.90 16.45
CA TYR A 211 19.05 -20.98 16.24
C TYR A 211 17.98 -20.97 17.34
N GLN A 212 18.38 -20.80 18.60
CA GLN A 212 17.47 -20.67 19.73
C GLN A 212 16.65 -19.38 19.65
N SER A 213 17.25 -18.24 19.30
CA SER A 213 16.52 -16.99 19.02
C SER A 213 15.44 -17.20 17.96
N LYS A 214 15.79 -17.85 16.85
CA LYS A 214 14.85 -18.13 15.76
C LYS A 214 13.78 -19.13 16.19
N LYS A 215 14.13 -20.17 16.95
CA LYS A 215 13.18 -21.17 17.49
C LYS A 215 12.15 -20.52 18.41
N MET A 216 12.56 -19.50 19.17
CA MET A 216 11.62 -18.75 20.01
C MET A 216 10.62 -17.96 19.16
N LEU A 217 11.09 -17.23 18.14
CA LEU A 217 10.19 -16.51 17.21
C LEU A 217 9.30 -17.44 16.37
N ARG A 218 9.74 -18.68 16.10
CA ARG A 218 8.91 -19.67 15.38
C ARG A 218 7.59 -19.92 16.08
N LYS A 219 7.59 -19.94 17.41
CA LYS A 219 6.38 -20.16 18.18
C LYS A 219 5.35 -19.03 17.97
N LEU A 220 5.79 -17.80 17.65
CA LEU A 220 4.91 -16.63 17.44
C LEU A 220 4.18 -16.63 16.09
N GLY A 221 4.13 -17.77 15.39
CA GLY A 221 3.48 -17.89 14.08
C GLY A 221 4.13 -17.02 12.99
N LEU A 222 5.39 -16.61 13.16
CA LEU A 222 6.18 -15.89 12.15
C LEU A 222 6.93 -16.85 11.21
N GLU A 223 6.46 -18.09 11.09
CA GLU A 223 7.09 -19.10 10.27
C GLU A 223 6.84 -18.84 8.78
N TYR A 224 7.82 -19.22 7.98
CA TYR A 224 7.66 -19.38 6.55
C TYR A 224 8.00 -20.81 6.17
N THR A 225 7.22 -21.39 5.28
CA THR A 225 7.51 -22.67 4.65
C THR A 225 8.37 -22.43 3.43
N SER A 226 9.43 -23.22 3.28
CA SER A 226 10.26 -23.20 2.08
C SER A 226 9.82 -24.33 1.16
N ILE A 227 9.27 -23.99 0.00
CA ILE A 227 8.80 -24.95 -1.00
C ILE A 227 9.81 -24.98 -2.15
N ASP A 228 10.24 -26.17 -2.55
CA ASP A 228 11.17 -26.31 -3.65
C ASP A 228 10.46 -26.09 -4.99
N VAL A 229 11.14 -25.42 -5.91
CA VAL A 229 10.58 -25.04 -7.22
C VAL A 229 11.51 -25.58 -8.30
N CYS A 230 10.92 -26.06 -9.40
CA CYS A 230 11.69 -26.32 -10.61
C CYS A 230 12.46 -25.05 -11.04
N GLU A 231 13.73 -25.16 -11.42
CA GLU A 231 14.55 -24.03 -11.90
C GLU A 231 13.84 -23.21 -13.00
N ASN A 232 13.09 -23.91 -13.87
CA ASN A 232 12.35 -23.34 -14.98
C ASN A 232 10.92 -22.88 -14.63
N ASN A 233 10.53 -22.86 -13.35
CA ASN A 233 9.18 -22.51 -12.86
C ASN A 233 8.05 -23.31 -13.51
N CYS A 234 8.28 -24.60 -13.82
CA CYS A 234 7.24 -25.45 -14.41
C CYS A 234 6.27 -26.01 -13.37
N MET A 235 6.81 -26.38 -12.20
CA MET A 235 6.06 -26.99 -11.10
C MET A 235 6.68 -26.64 -9.75
N LEU A 236 5.86 -26.76 -8.71
CA LEU A 236 6.30 -26.84 -7.32
C LEU A 236 6.50 -28.32 -6.93
N PHE A 237 7.45 -28.59 -6.06
CA PHE A 237 7.53 -29.84 -5.31
C PHE A 237 6.72 -29.65 -4.02
N TYR A 238 5.40 -29.80 -4.13
CA TYR A 238 4.42 -29.43 -3.11
C TYR A 238 3.27 -30.44 -3.13
N LYS A 239 2.85 -30.91 -1.95
CA LYS A 239 1.82 -31.95 -1.78
C LYS A 239 2.14 -33.21 -2.56
N GLU A 240 1.36 -33.54 -3.59
CA GLU A 240 1.47 -34.81 -4.33
C GLU A 240 2.82 -34.94 -5.04
N THR A 241 3.48 -33.83 -5.34
CA THR A 241 4.80 -33.79 -6.00
C THR A 241 5.97 -33.59 -5.04
N GLU A 242 5.73 -33.57 -3.73
CA GLU A 242 6.77 -33.27 -2.72
C GLU A 242 7.91 -34.28 -2.72
N ASN A 243 7.64 -35.55 -3.02
CA ASN A 243 8.65 -36.62 -3.02
C ASN A 243 9.40 -36.76 -4.35
N LEU A 244 9.05 -35.96 -5.37
CA LEU A 244 9.71 -36.02 -6.66
C LEU A 244 11.11 -35.39 -6.59
N ILE A 245 12.05 -36.01 -7.29
CA ILE A 245 13.46 -35.57 -7.40
C ILE A 245 13.75 -34.84 -8.72
N GLU A 246 12.79 -34.85 -9.65
CA GLU A 246 12.88 -34.20 -10.95
C GLU A 246 11.53 -33.61 -11.38
N CYS A 247 11.59 -32.63 -12.27
CA CYS A 247 10.41 -31.97 -12.81
C CYS A 247 9.72 -32.85 -13.86
N THR A 248 8.44 -33.17 -13.67
CA THR A 248 7.65 -33.99 -14.59
C THR A 248 7.37 -33.32 -15.94
N ILE A 249 7.55 -32.00 -16.04
CA ILE A 249 7.27 -31.22 -17.25
C ILE A 249 8.53 -31.03 -18.11
N CYS A 250 9.68 -30.73 -17.49
CA CYS A 250 10.90 -30.39 -18.23
C CYS A 250 12.11 -31.28 -17.90
N GLY A 251 11.94 -32.31 -17.07
CA GLY A 251 13.00 -33.24 -16.66
C GLY A 251 14.14 -32.62 -15.84
N HIS A 252 13.99 -31.37 -15.38
CA HIS A 252 15.08 -30.71 -14.64
C HIS A 252 15.18 -31.29 -13.23
N PRO A 253 16.39 -31.65 -12.76
CA PRO A 253 16.58 -32.17 -11.41
C PRO A 253 16.21 -31.12 -10.36
N ARG A 254 15.66 -31.58 -9.24
CA ARG A 254 15.31 -30.74 -8.08
C ARG A 254 16.56 -30.18 -7.40
N TYR A 255 17.58 -31.02 -7.23
CA TYR A 255 18.79 -30.72 -6.46
C TYR A 255 20.01 -30.47 -7.34
N LYS A 256 20.88 -29.58 -6.90
CA LYS A 256 22.16 -29.28 -7.55
C LYS A 256 23.11 -30.49 -7.45
N LEU A 257 23.85 -30.76 -8.52
CA LEU A 257 24.86 -31.82 -8.55
C LEU A 257 25.94 -31.57 -7.50
N ARG A 258 26.35 -32.65 -6.80
CA ARG A 258 27.44 -32.65 -5.82
C ARG A 258 28.77 -32.43 -6.54
N ARG A 259 29.63 -31.55 -6.04
CA ARG A 259 31.07 -31.62 -6.33
C ARG A 259 31.67 -32.64 -5.35
N ASN A 260 32.42 -33.61 -5.87
CA ASN A 260 33.02 -34.73 -5.13
C ASN A 260 34.23 -34.27 -4.31
N ASP A 261 34.05 -33.27 -3.45
CA ASP A 261 35.14 -32.70 -2.66
C ASP A 261 34.93 -33.09 -1.19
N GLY A 262 35.36 -34.31 -0.84
CA GLY A 262 35.68 -34.75 0.53
C GLY A 262 34.52 -34.90 1.54
N GLY A 263 34.13 -36.15 1.78
CA GLY A 263 33.75 -36.71 3.08
C GLY A 263 32.85 -35.88 4.03
N GLY A 264 31.55 -35.81 3.75
CA GLY A 264 30.56 -35.43 4.76
C GLY A 264 29.13 -35.56 4.24
N ARG A 265 28.19 -36.02 5.07
CA ARG A 265 26.74 -35.99 4.79
C ARG A 265 26.26 -34.53 4.73
N ARG A 266 26.51 -33.83 3.61
CA ARG A 266 25.95 -32.48 3.36
C ARG A 266 24.54 -32.58 2.79
N LYS A 267 23.64 -31.72 3.27
CA LYS A 267 22.23 -31.66 2.87
C LYS A 267 22.09 -31.31 1.38
N ASP A 268 21.20 -31.97 0.68
CA ASP A 268 20.92 -31.69 -0.73
C ASP A 268 20.34 -30.27 -0.88
N VAL A 269 20.83 -29.54 -1.88
CA VAL A 269 20.47 -28.13 -2.09
C VAL A 269 19.61 -28.02 -3.34
N PRO A 270 18.33 -27.62 -3.23
CA PRO A 270 17.47 -27.42 -4.38
C PRO A 270 17.96 -26.24 -5.23
N TYR A 271 17.62 -26.28 -6.52
CA TYR A 271 17.95 -25.21 -7.46
C TYR A 271 17.28 -23.89 -7.06
N ARG A 272 15.98 -23.94 -6.76
CA ARG A 272 15.15 -22.78 -6.45
C ARG A 272 14.19 -23.07 -5.30
N ARG A 273 13.88 -22.03 -4.52
CA ARG A 273 12.95 -22.09 -3.38
C ARG A 273 11.97 -20.92 -3.43
N LEU A 274 10.72 -21.22 -3.17
CA LEU A 274 9.65 -20.27 -2.87
C LEU A 274 9.54 -20.17 -1.35
N ARG A 275 9.48 -18.95 -0.82
CA ARG A 275 9.13 -18.75 0.60
C ARG A 275 7.67 -18.40 0.67
N TYR A 276 6.91 -19.23 1.37
CA TYR A 276 5.48 -19.06 1.59
C TYR A 276 5.22 -18.79 3.07
N LEU A 277 4.46 -17.75 3.35
CA LEU A 277 4.05 -17.32 4.68
C LEU A 277 2.53 -17.48 4.75
N PRO A 278 2.03 -18.51 5.46
CA PRO A 278 0.60 -18.75 5.59
C PRO A 278 -0.14 -17.54 6.16
N ILE A 279 -1.33 -17.25 5.63
CA ILE A 279 -2.15 -16.13 6.09
C ILE A 279 -3.07 -16.52 7.25
N THR A 280 -3.47 -17.78 7.37
CA THR A 280 -4.44 -18.25 8.36
C THR A 280 -4.01 -17.93 9.80
N PRO A 281 -2.79 -18.29 10.25
CA PRO A 281 -2.37 -17.97 11.62
C PRO A 281 -2.17 -16.45 11.85
N ARG A 282 -1.99 -15.68 10.78
CA ARG A 282 -1.88 -14.22 10.85
C ARG A 282 -3.24 -13.56 11.01
N LEU A 283 -4.26 -14.11 10.34
CA LEU A 283 -5.64 -13.66 10.46
C LEU A 283 -6.22 -13.99 11.84
N GLN A 284 -6.03 -15.21 12.33
CA GLN A 284 -6.42 -15.62 13.68
C GLN A 284 -5.85 -14.67 14.75
N ARG A 285 -4.59 -14.24 14.60
CA ARG A 285 -3.95 -13.28 15.51
C ARG A 285 -4.64 -11.92 15.58
N LEU A 286 -5.26 -11.46 14.50
CA LEU A 286 -6.01 -10.20 14.52
C LEU A 286 -7.25 -10.30 15.42
N PHE A 287 -7.80 -11.49 15.64
CA PHE A 287 -8.90 -11.75 16.57
C PHE A 287 -8.41 -12.06 17.99
N MET A 288 -7.20 -12.59 18.14
CA MET A 288 -6.62 -12.88 19.45
C MET A 288 -6.05 -11.64 20.15
N SER A 289 -5.74 -10.58 19.39
CA SER A 289 -5.21 -9.32 19.91
C SER A 289 -6.34 -8.33 20.25
N SER A 290 -6.34 -7.85 21.50
CA SER A 290 -7.33 -6.89 22.01
C SER A 290 -7.36 -5.58 21.22
N ARG A 291 -6.22 -5.17 20.63
CA ARG A 291 -6.11 -3.94 19.82
C ARG A 291 -6.83 -4.01 18.48
N THR A 292 -6.97 -5.21 17.92
CA THR A 292 -7.46 -5.40 16.54
C THR A 292 -8.79 -6.11 16.47
N ALA A 293 -9.14 -6.93 17.46
CA ALA A 293 -10.32 -7.78 17.43
C ALA A 293 -11.62 -7.00 17.20
N GLU A 294 -11.85 -5.92 17.96
CA GLU A 294 -13.02 -5.06 17.75
C GLU A 294 -13.04 -4.47 16.32
N ASN A 295 -11.88 -3.98 15.86
CA ASN A 295 -11.71 -3.38 14.55
C ASN A 295 -11.95 -4.35 13.38
N MET A 296 -11.84 -5.67 13.59
CA MET A 296 -12.10 -6.68 12.55
C MET A 296 -13.58 -6.76 12.12
N SER A 297 -14.47 -6.09 12.84
CA SER A 297 -15.89 -5.94 12.49
C SER A 297 -16.28 -4.51 12.09
N TRP A 298 -15.29 -3.61 11.93
CA TRP A 298 -15.52 -2.17 11.71
C TRP A 298 -16.41 -1.89 10.49
N HIS A 299 -16.22 -2.63 9.40
CA HIS A 299 -16.93 -2.43 8.14
C HIS A 299 -18.46 -2.53 8.24
N VAL A 300 -19.00 -3.19 9.27
CA VAL A 300 -20.46 -3.26 9.51
C VAL A 300 -21.03 -1.90 9.91
N LYS A 301 -20.30 -1.15 10.75
CA LYS A 301 -20.73 0.16 11.26
C LYS A 301 -20.22 1.31 10.39
N GLY A 302 -19.01 1.17 9.83
CA GLY A 302 -18.32 2.22 9.07
C GLY A 302 -18.45 2.12 7.55
N GLY A 303 -19.11 1.09 7.02
CA GLY A 303 -19.26 0.85 5.58
C GLY A 303 -20.34 1.68 4.89
N ASP A 304 -21.20 2.36 5.65
CA ASP A 304 -22.36 3.11 5.13
C ASP A 304 -22.10 4.61 5.08
N SER A 305 -21.08 4.98 4.31
CA SER A 305 -20.73 6.37 4.00
C SER A 305 -21.06 6.67 2.54
N ASP A 306 -21.70 7.82 2.30
CA ASP A 306 -21.90 8.39 0.95
C ASP A 306 -20.57 8.70 0.25
N GLU A 307 -19.52 8.93 1.04
CA GLU A 307 -18.15 9.08 0.54
C GLU A 307 -17.42 7.74 0.55
N MET A 308 -16.77 7.39 -0.57
CA MET A 308 -15.97 6.18 -0.65
C MET A 308 -14.61 6.37 0.05
N VAL A 309 -14.59 6.18 1.36
CA VAL A 309 -13.38 6.23 2.22
C VAL A 309 -12.76 4.86 2.47
N HIS A 310 -13.50 3.78 2.14
CA HIS A 310 -13.11 2.40 2.38
C HIS A 310 -13.69 1.48 1.30
N PRO A 311 -13.03 0.36 0.93
CA PRO A 311 -13.60 -0.66 0.03
C PRO A 311 -15.03 -1.11 0.35
N ALA A 312 -15.39 -1.16 1.63
CA ALA A 312 -16.72 -1.52 2.09
C ALA A 312 -17.83 -0.57 1.63
N CYS A 313 -17.50 0.70 1.36
CA CYS A 313 -18.45 1.67 0.80
C CYS A 313 -18.78 1.38 -0.68
N GLY A 314 -17.91 0.63 -1.38
CA GLY A 314 -18.01 0.42 -2.83
C GLY A 314 -19.01 -0.67 -3.24
N GLU A 315 -19.60 -0.51 -4.43
CA GLU A 315 -20.61 -1.44 -4.95
C GLU A 315 -20.09 -2.86 -5.15
N ALA A 316 -18.81 -3.05 -5.43
CA ALA A 316 -18.22 -4.39 -5.55
C ALA A 316 -18.27 -5.17 -4.23
N TRP A 317 -18.08 -4.51 -3.09
CA TRP A 317 -18.21 -5.12 -1.77
C TRP A 317 -19.67 -5.42 -1.45
N LYS A 318 -20.55 -4.43 -1.62
CA LYS A 318 -22.00 -4.58 -1.38
C LYS A 318 -22.59 -5.70 -2.26
N HIS A 319 -22.16 -5.80 -3.51
CA HIS A 319 -22.51 -6.89 -4.41
C HIS A 319 -22.07 -8.25 -3.90
N PHE A 320 -20.82 -8.38 -3.46
CA PHE A 320 -20.32 -9.62 -2.89
C PHE A 320 -21.15 -10.05 -1.68
N ASP A 321 -21.48 -9.12 -0.78
CA ASP A 321 -22.29 -9.42 0.40
C ASP A 321 -23.72 -9.85 0.05
N ARG A 322 -24.33 -9.29 -1.01
CA ARG A 322 -25.65 -9.70 -1.51
C ARG A 322 -25.64 -11.09 -2.14
N ILE A 323 -24.58 -11.45 -2.86
CA ILE A 323 -24.47 -12.77 -3.52
C ILE A 323 -24.09 -13.87 -2.54
N HIS A 324 -23.34 -13.57 -1.48
CA HIS A 324 -22.84 -14.54 -0.51
C HIS A 324 -23.35 -14.27 0.92
N PRO A 325 -24.66 -14.25 1.17
CA PRO A 325 -25.22 -13.93 2.49
C PRO A 325 -24.71 -14.87 3.58
N SER A 326 -24.46 -16.14 3.28
CA SER A 326 -23.89 -17.11 4.22
C SER A 326 -22.47 -16.75 4.69
N PHE A 327 -21.73 -15.98 3.90
CA PHE A 327 -20.42 -15.45 4.27
C PHE A 327 -20.57 -14.12 5.01
N SER A 328 -21.37 -13.19 4.49
CA SER A 328 -21.47 -11.82 4.98
C SER A 328 -22.32 -11.66 6.25
N THR A 329 -23.16 -12.64 6.59
CA THR A 329 -23.93 -12.68 7.86
C THR A 329 -23.02 -12.73 9.08
N GLU A 330 -21.87 -13.40 8.99
CA GLU A 330 -20.86 -13.40 10.03
C GLU A 330 -19.90 -12.21 9.79
N PRO A 331 -20.01 -11.10 10.55
CA PRO A 331 -19.23 -9.89 10.31
C PRO A 331 -17.73 -10.07 10.55
N ARG A 332 -17.31 -11.12 11.26
CA ARG A 332 -15.89 -11.41 11.48
C ARG A 332 -15.24 -12.13 10.30
N ASN A 333 -16.00 -12.55 9.30
CA ASN A 333 -15.43 -13.13 8.09
C ASN A 333 -14.59 -12.10 7.32
N VAL A 334 -13.42 -12.54 6.86
CA VAL A 334 -12.36 -11.64 6.42
C VAL A 334 -12.37 -11.42 4.91
N ARG A 335 -12.34 -10.16 4.49
CA ARG A 335 -12.21 -9.77 3.09
C ARG A 335 -10.81 -9.27 2.80
N LEU A 336 -10.21 -9.82 1.76
CA LEU A 336 -8.80 -9.66 1.43
C LEU A 336 -8.61 -8.97 0.08
N GLY A 337 -7.55 -8.19 -0.04
CA GLY A 337 -7.00 -7.71 -1.31
C GLY A 337 -5.61 -8.27 -1.55
N LEU A 338 -5.23 -8.51 -2.80
CA LEU A 338 -3.89 -9.00 -3.15
C LEU A 338 -3.17 -8.01 -4.04
N CYS A 339 -1.87 -7.77 -3.84
CA CYS A 339 -1.05 -7.04 -4.79
C CYS A 339 0.33 -7.68 -4.96
N THR A 340 0.90 -7.54 -6.14
CA THR A 340 2.25 -8.03 -6.43
C THR A 340 2.91 -7.15 -7.49
N ASP A 341 4.21 -6.95 -7.35
CA ASP A 341 5.04 -6.23 -8.32
C ASP A 341 6.48 -6.74 -8.27
N GLY A 342 7.23 -6.55 -9.34
CA GLY A 342 8.65 -6.92 -9.41
C GLY A 342 9.54 -5.78 -8.93
N PHE A 343 10.41 -6.06 -7.95
CA PHE A 343 11.40 -5.09 -7.48
C PHE A 343 12.83 -5.65 -7.52
N ASN A 344 13.83 -4.77 -7.63
CA ASN A 344 15.23 -5.14 -7.55
C ASN A 344 15.80 -4.84 -6.15
N PRO A 345 16.15 -5.87 -5.35
CA PRO A 345 16.68 -5.69 -4.01
C PRO A 345 18.14 -5.20 -3.97
N PHE A 346 18.88 -5.27 -5.08
CA PHE A 346 20.34 -5.02 -5.12
C PHE A 346 20.71 -3.64 -5.70
N SER A 347 19.77 -2.69 -5.75
CA SER A 347 19.85 -1.35 -6.39
C SER A 347 19.71 -1.33 -7.92
N GLN A 348 19.45 -0.15 -8.49
CA GLN A 348 19.31 0.06 -9.94
C GLN A 348 20.63 -0.14 -10.72
N SER A 349 21.78 -0.08 -10.04
CA SER A 349 23.12 -0.16 -10.63
C SER A 349 23.67 -1.59 -10.70
N ALA A 350 23.03 -2.55 -10.02
CA ALA A 350 23.42 -3.95 -10.02
C ALA A 350 22.85 -4.74 -11.20
N ARG A 351 23.34 -5.97 -11.40
CA ARG A 351 22.78 -6.90 -12.40
C ARG A 351 21.25 -7.00 -12.23
N PRO A 352 20.47 -7.00 -13.33
CA PRO A 352 19.02 -7.00 -13.26
C PRO A 352 18.52 -8.22 -12.49
N TYR A 353 17.93 -7.97 -11.32
CA TYR A 353 17.30 -8.98 -10.47
C TYR A 353 15.86 -8.54 -10.20
N SER A 354 14.92 -9.46 -10.39
CA SER A 354 13.50 -9.21 -10.17
C SER A 354 12.97 -10.17 -9.10
N CYS A 355 12.75 -9.64 -7.90
CA CYS A 355 12.07 -10.31 -6.80
C CYS A 355 10.59 -9.93 -6.83
N TRP A 356 9.69 -10.90 -6.61
CA TRP A 356 8.25 -10.68 -6.65
C TRP A 356 7.62 -11.05 -5.29
N PRO A 357 7.39 -10.07 -4.40
CA PRO A 357 6.59 -10.27 -3.21
C PRO A 357 5.10 -10.30 -3.59
N VAL A 358 4.34 -11.15 -2.90
CA VAL A 358 2.88 -11.13 -2.95
C VAL A 358 2.38 -10.67 -1.60
N PHE A 359 1.69 -9.54 -1.59
CA PHE A 359 1.10 -8.95 -0.40
C PHE A 359 -0.41 -9.20 -0.38
N VAL A 360 -0.93 -9.43 0.82
CA VAL A 360 -2.35 -9.59 1.11
C VAL A 360 -2.74 -8.55 2.16
N THR A 361 -3.72 -7.71 1.82
CA THR A 361 -4.24 -6.66 2.71
C THR A 361 -5.56 -7.11 3.32
N VAL A 362 -5.74 -6.85 4.62
CA VAL A 362 -6.97 -7.14 5.35
C VAL A 362 -7.89 -5.91 5.33
N TYR A 363 -9.02 -6.00 4.63
CA TYR A 363 -9.96 -4.89 4.49
C TYR A 363 -11.01 -4.82 5.61
N ASN A 364 -11.01 -5.74 6.57
CA ASN A 364 -11.96 -5.67 7.68
C ASN A 364 -11.69 -4.46 8.60
N LEU A 365 -10.43 -4.03 8.64
CA LEU A 365 -9.93 -2.98 9.52
C LEU A 365 -10.29 -1.57 9.02
N PRO A 366 -10.41 -0.56 9.92
CA PRO A 366 -10.72 0.81 9.53
C PRO A 366 -9.67 1.46 8.62
N PRO A 367 -10.04 2.51 7.87
CA PRO A 367 -9.14 3.27 6.98
C PRO A 367 -7.85 3.76 7.66
N SER A 368 -7.93 4.11 8.95
CA SER A 368 -6.80 4.61 9.73
C SER A 368 -5.70 3.58 9.97
N ILE A 369 -5.98 2.28 9.83
CA ILE A 369 -5.01 1.21 10.10
C ILE A 369 -4.87 0.17 8.98
N CYS A 370 -5.88 -0.08 8.14
CA CYS A 370 -5.86 -1.17 7.15
C CYS A 370 -4.65 -1.16 6.18
N MET A 371 -4.11 0.03 5.88
CA MET A 371 -2.94 0.21 5.00
C MET A 371 -1.61 0.38 5.76
N LYS A 372 -1.59 0.25 7.09
CA LYS A 372 -0.34 0.29 7.87
C LYS A 372 0.42 -1.03 7.70
N ARG A 373 1.76 -0.93 7.76
CA ARG A 373 2.69 -2.05 7.55
C ARG A 373 2.36 -3.34 8.34
N PRO A 374 1.95 -3.30 9.63
CA PRO A 374 1.63 -4.51 10.39
C PRO A 374 0.48 -5.34 9.81
N TYR A 375 -0.45 -4.69 9.08
CA TYR A 375 -1.69 -5.29 8.58
C TYR A 375 -1.65 -5.64 7.08
N ILE A 376 -0.49 -5.43 6.45
CA ILE A 376 -0.21 -5.87 5.08
C ILE A 376 0.66 -7.13 5.16
N PHE A 377 0.09 -8.26 4.77
CA PHE A 377 0.72 -9.55 4.91
C PHE A 377 1.56 -9.90 3.70
N LEU A 378 2.87 -9.99 3.88
CA LEU A 378 3.73 -10.68 2.90
C LEU A 378 3.42 -12.18 2.92
N SER A 379 2.75 -12.71 1.90
CA SER A 379 2.37 -14.12 1.78
C SER A 379 3.38 -14.95 0.99
N LEU A 380 3.99 -14.39 -0.05
CA LEU A 380 4.96 -15.11 -0.88
C LEU A 380 6.17 -14.23 -1.19
N VAL A 381 7.34 -14.83 -1.23
CA VAL A 381 8.56 -14.21 -1.79
C VAL A 381 9.06 -15.09 -2.92
N ILE A 382 8.79 -14.65 -4.15
CA ILE A 382 9.25 -15.30 -5.36
C ILE A 382 10.63 -14.74 -5.71
N SER A 383 11.65 -15.60 -5.60
CA SER A 383 13.03 -15.23 -5.85
C SER A 383 13.30 -15.05 -7.35
N GLY A 384 14.08 -14.03 -7.71
CA GLY A 384 14.58 -13.77 -9.05
C GLY A 384 15.60 -14.80 -9.57
N PRO A 385 16.39 -14.48 -10.61
CA PRO A 385 16.67 -13.15 -11.12
C PRO A 385 15.65 -12.61 -12.15
N LYS A 386 14.84 -13.48 -12.77
CA LYS A 386 13.86 -13.10 -13.80
C LYS A 386 12.44 -13.03 -13.23
N SER A 387 11.60 -12.19 -13.84
CA SER A 387 10.16 -12.16 -13.55
C SER A 387 9.54 -13.55 -13.75
N PRO A 388 8.58 -13.96 -12.90
CA PRO A 388 7.89 -15.24 -13.03
C PRO A 388 7.04 -15.33 -14.32
N GLY A 389 6.64 -14.19 -14.90
CA GLY A 389 5.82 -14.17 -16.12
C GLY A 389 4.52 -14.96 -15.94
N LYS A 390 4.16 -15.77 -16.94
CA LYS A 390 2.97 -16.63 -16.89
C LYS A 390 3.02 -17.68 -15.77
N SER A 391 4.21 -18.12 -15.38
CA SER A 391 4.43 -19.14 -14.33
C SER A 391 4.11 -18.65 -12.92
N ILE A 392 3.71 -17.39 -12.73
CA ILE A 392 3.27 -16.89 -11.42
C ILE A 392 2.15 -17.74 -10.81
N ASP A 393 1.27 -18.33 -11.65
CA ASP A 393 0.16 -19.18 -11.20
C ASP A 393 0.66 -20.44 -10.48
N VAL A 394 1.71 -21.06 -11.00
CA VAL A 394 2.36 -22.21 -10.35
C VAL A 394 2.84 -21.82 -8.95
N LEU A 395 3.37 -20.62 -8.80
CA LEU A 395 3.94 -20.12 -7.55
C LEU A 395 2.88 -19.65 -6.54
N LEU A 396 1.69 -19.25 -7.02
CA LEU A 396 0.56 -18.85 -6.18
C LEU A 396 -0.20 -20.05 -5.60
N ARG A 397 0.06 -21.27 -6.07
CA ARG A 397 -0.67 -22.49 -5.66
C ARG A 397 -0.84 -22.65 -4.14
N PRO A 398 0.19 -22.49 -3.29
CA PRO A 398 0.02 -22.66 -1.84
C PRO A 398 -0.98 -21.66 -1.25
N LEU A 399 -0.95 -20.41 -1.71
CA LEU A 399 -1.87 -19.37 -1.27
C LEU A 399 -3.31 -19.64 -1.74
N ILE A 400 -3.48 -20.10 -2.97
CA ILE A 400 -4.82 -20.45 -3.49
C ILE A 400 -5.42 -21.63 -2.74
N ASP A 401 -4.61 -22.66 -2.46
CA ASP A 401 -5.06 -23.81 -1.68
C ASP A 401 -5.49 -23.40 -0.25
N GLU A 402 -4.75 -22.50 0.39
CA GLU A 402 -5.13 -21.93 1.69
C GLU A 402 -6.43 -21.10 1.61
N LEU A 403 -6.58 -20.26 0.58
CA LEU A 403 -7.80 -19.47 0.37
C LEU A 403 -9.03 -20.34 0.11
N LYS A 404 -8.88 -21.48 -0.58
CA LYS A 404 -9.97 -22.45 -0.78
C LYS A 404 -10.43 -23.05 0.54
N ILE A 405 -9.49 -23.46 1.40
CA ILE A 405 -9.80 -23.99 2.73
C ILE A 405 -10.53 -22.93 3.57
N LEU A 406 -10.01 -21.70 3.58
CA LEU A 406 -10.62 -20.57 4.30
C LEU A 406 -12.04 -20.23 3.82
N TRP A 407 -12.35 -20.46 2.54
CA TRP A 407 -13.68 -20.23 2.00
C TRP A 407 -14.66 -21.39 2.28
N GLU A 408 -14.26 -22.61 1.94
CA GLU A 408 -15.14 -23.79 1.98
C GLU A 408 -15.40 -24.22 3.43
N VAL A 409 -14.34 -24.45 4.20
CA VAL A 409 -14.39 -24.98 5.56
C VAL A 409 -14.28 -23.86 6.59
N GLY A 410 -13.37 -22.91 6.39
CA GLY A 410 -12.96 -21.94 7.40
C GLY A 410 -12.02 -22.53 8.45
N VAL A 411 -11.70 -21.76 9.48
CA VAL A 411 -10.88 -22.19 10.61
C VAL A 411 -11.49 -21.71 11.93
N THR A 412 -11.49 -22.54 12.95
CA THR A 412 -11.94 -22.16 14.29
C THR A 412 -11.01 -21.07 14.84
N THR A 413 -11.58 -19.95 15.26
CA THR A 413 -10.85 -18.77 15.70
C THR A 413 -11.50 -18.23 16.95
N TYR A 414 -10.69 -17.78 17.90
CA TYR A 414 -11.17 -17.16 19.13
C TYR A 414 -11.11 -15.64 18.97
N ASP A 415 -12.23 -14.97 19.24
CA ASP A 415 -12.32 -13.52 19.26
C ASP A 415 -12.22 -13.03 20.71
N ILE A 416 -11.10 -12.37 21.06
CA ILE A 416 -10.87 -11.88 22.43
C ILE A 416 -11.84 -10.76 22.82
N PHE A 417 -12.36 -10.00 21.86
CA PHE A 417 -13.28 -8.90 22.12
C PHE A 417 -14.67 -9.42 22.48
N ARG A 418 -15.13 -10.46 21.77
CA ARG A 418 -16.43 -11.11 22.03
C ARG A 418 -16.36 -12.29 22.99
N LYS A 419 -15.16 -12.77 23.32
CA LYS A 419 -14.87 -13.95 24.15
C LYS A 419 -15.59 -15.22 23.67
N GLU A 420 -15.64 -15.42 22.36
CA GLU A 420 -16.33 -16.56 21.74
C GLU A 420 -15.48 -17.17 20.62
N ASN A 421 -15.62 -18.48 20.41
CA ASN A 421 -15.07 -19.15 19.24
C ASN A 421 -16.06 -19.04 18.08
N PHE A 422 -15.52 -18.84 16.88
CA PHE A 422 -16.30 -18.81 15.67
C PHE A 422 -15.54 -19.46 14.52
N GLN A 423 -16.28 -19.85 13.48
CA GLN A 423 -15.68 -20.39 12.27
C GLN A 423 -15.30 -19.25 11.33
N MET A 424 -14.06 -18.78 11.41
CA MET A 424 -13.56 -17.71 10.55
C MET A 424 -13.41 -18.21 9.12
N LYS A 425 -14.05 -17.50 8.19
CA LYS A 425 -13.84 -17.66 6.75
C LYS A 425 -13.13 -16.45 6.18
N ALA A 426 -12.47 -16.62 5.03
CA ALA A 426 -11.87 -15.51 4.30
C ALA A 426 -12.13 -15.58 2.79
N ALA A 427 -12.21 -14.41 2.16
CA ALA A 427 -12.41 -14.27 0.72
C ALA A 427 -11.50 -13.18 0.15
N LEU A 428 -10.70 -13.54 -0.86
CA LEU A 428 -10.00 -12.59 -1.72
C LEU A 428 -10.98 -11.90 -2.68
N LEU A 429 -11.19 -10.59 -2.53
CA LEU A 429 -12.12 -9.82 -3.35
C LEU A 429 -11.55 -9.40 -4.70
N TRP A 430 -10.27 -8.98 -4.73
CA TRP A 430 -9.62 -8.55 -5.96
C TRP A 430 -8.11 -8.46 -5.82
N THR A 431 -7.43 -8.35 -6.96
CA THR A 431 -6.01 -8.01 -7.01
C THR A 431 -5.80 -6.55 -7.44
N ILE A 432 -4.85 -5.79 -6.86
CA ILE A 432 -4.49 -4.42 -7.28
C ILE A 432 -3.07 -4.45 -7.86
N ASN A 433 -2.92 -4.17 -9.16
CA ASN A 433 -1.60 -4.23 -9.78
C ASN A 433 -1.45 -3.22 -10.92
N ASP A 434 -0.22 -2.96 -11.34
CA ASP A 434 0.03 -2.24 -12.58
C ASP A 434 -0.46 -3.06 -13.81
N PHE A 435 -0.50 -2.45 -14.99
CA PHE A 435 -1.08 -3.10 -16.16
C PHE A 435 -0.29 -4.35 -16.64
N PRO A 436 1.06 -4.38 -16.59
CA PRO A 436 1.82 -5.62 -16.78
C PRO A 436 1.49 -6.74 -15.79
N ALA A 437 1.48 -6.47 -14.48
CA ALA A 437 1.17 -7.47 -13.45
C ALA A 437 -0.30 -7.91 -13.51
N TYR A 438 -1.22 -7.01 -13.87
CA TYR A 438 -2.60 -7.34 -14.21
C TYR A 438 -2.63 -8.46 -15.26
N GLY A 439 -1.85 -8.34 -16.34
CA GLY A 439 -1.85 -9.35 -17.39
C GLY A 439 -1.30 -10.70 -16.94
N MET A 440 -0.30 -10.68 -16.06
CA MET A 440 0.26 -11.90 -15.47
C MET A 440 -0.73 -12.60 -14.54
N LEU A 441 -1.49 -11.87 -13.73
CA LEU A 441 -2.42 -12.47 -12.77
C LEU A 441 -3.77 -12.83 -13.38
N SER A 442 -4.31 -12.00 -14.27
CA SER A 442 -5.59 -12.27 -14.93
C SER A 442 -5.50 -13.37 -15.99
N GLY A 443 -4.34 -13.52 -16.63
CA GLY A 443 -4.19 -14.35 -17.81
C GLY A 443 -4.65 -13.67 -19.11
N TRP A 444 -5.03 -12.39 -19.06
CA TRP A 444 -5.31 -11.56 -20.22
C TRP A 444 -4.05 -10.79 -20.64
N SER A 445 -3.63 -10.89 -21.90
CA SER A 445 -2.51 -10.08 -22.40
C SER A 445 -2.88 -8.61 -22.42
N THR A 446 -1.97 -7.78 -21.90
CA THR A 446 -2.13 -6.32 -21.86
C THR A 446 -1.44 -5.61 -23.03
N HIS A 447 -1.05 -6.39 -24.05
CA HIS A 447 -0.43 -5.90 -25.28
C HIS A 447 -1.36 -6.06 -26.50
N GLY A 448 -1.18 -5.19 -27.48
CA GLY A 448 -1.89 -5.22 -28.77
C GLY A 448 -3.26 -4.53 -28.75
N LYS A 449 -4.03 -4.74 -29.83
CA LYS A 449 -5.35 -4.13 -30.05
C LYS A 449 -6.39 -4.56 -29.01
N LEU A 450 -6.32 -5.81 -28.58
CA LEU A 450 -7.25 -6.40 -27.61
C LEU A 450 -6.79 -6.24 -26.15
N ALA A 451 -5.93 -5.25 -25.85
CA ALA A 451 -5.35 -5.13 -24.51
C ALA A 451 -6.39 -4.81 -23.42
N CYS A 452 -7.52 -4.18 -23.76
CA CYS A 452 -8.55 -3.87 -22.78
C CYS A 452 -9.35 -5.14 -22.40
N PRO A 453 -9.31 -5.58 -21.13
CA PRO A 453 -10.01 -6.78 -20.68
C PRO A 453 -11.53 -6.58 -20.54
N TYR A 454 -12.02 -5.35 -20.67
CA TYR A 454 -13.46 -5.03 -20.62
C TYR A 454 -14.07 -4.87 -22.00
N CYS A 455 -13.38 -4.17 -22.93
CA CYS A 455 -13.86 -4.05 -24.31
C CYS A 455 -13.62 -5.34 -25.11
N MET A 456 -12.54 -6.07 -24.79
CA MET A 456 -12.14 -7.32 -25.46
C MET A 456 -12.14 -7.19 -26.99
N GLU A 457 -12.77 -8.13 -27.71
CA GLU A 457 -12.96 -8.13 -29.15
C GLU A 457 -13.71 -6.90 -29.70
N ASN A 458 -14.54 -6.25 -28.86
CA ASN A 458 -15.31 -5.06 -29.22
C ASN A 458 -14.49 -3.75 -29.11
N SER A 459 -13.17 -3.87 -28.91
CA SER A 459 -12.27 -2.72 -28.87
C SER A 459 -12.15 -2.04 -30.23
N LYS A 460 -12.49 -0.74 -30.29
CA LYS A 460 -12.35 0.12 -31.50
C LYS A 460 -10.91 0.56 -31.81
N THR A 461 -9.92 -0.07 -31.18
CA THR A 461 -8.51 0.28 -31.34
C THR A 461 -8.01 0.05 -32.75
N PHE A 462 -7.05 0.88 -33.17
CA PHE A 462 -6.40 0.77 -34.47
C PHE A 462 -4.89 0.93 -34.33
N THR A 463 -4.15 0.55 -35.37
CA THR A 463 -2.69 0.77 -35.41
C THR A 463 -2.43 2.08 -36.14
N LEU A 464 -1.66 2.97 -35.52
CA LEU A 464 -1.20 4.21 -36.16
C LEU A 464 -0.33 3.88 -37.38
N GLN A 465 -0.56 4.58 -38.49
CA GLN A 465 0.06 4.23 -39.78
C GLN A 465 1.56 4.56 -39.77
N HIS A 466 1.94 5.71 -39.23
CA HIS A 466 3.34 6.13 -39.16
C HIS A 466 3.99 5.72 -37.84
N GLY A 467 3.25 5.80 -36.74
CA GLY A 467 3.71 5.43 -35.41
C GLY A 467 3.85 3.92 -35.16
N GLY A 468 3.08 3.09 -35.88
CA GLY A 468 3.08 1.62 -35.75
C GLY A 468 2.54 1.09 -34.41
N LYS A 469 2.09 1.98 -33.52
CA LYS A 469 1.57 1.63 -32.18
C LYS A 469 0.06 1.46 -32.22
N THR A 470 -0.44 0.59 -31.36
CA THR A 470 -1.88 0.51 -31.06
C THR A 470 -2.33 1.80 -30.38
N SER A 471 -3.37 2.42 -30.93
CA SER A 471 -4.00 3.63 -30.41
C SER A 471 -5.40 3.33 -29.91
N PHE A 472 -5.71 3.90 -28.75
CA PHE A 472 -7.04 3.93 -28.14
C PHE A 472 -7.69 5.31 -28.33
N PHE A 473 -7.11 6.15 -29.19
CA PHE A 473 -7.67 7.46 -29.52
C PHE A 473 -9.09 7.28 -30.03
N ASP A 474 -9.98 8.15 -29.55
CA ASP A 474 -11.40 8.16 -29.90
C ASP A 474 -12.21 6.87 -29.58
N CYS A 475 -11.65 5.95 -28.79
CA CYS A 475 -12.37 4.73 -28.38
C CYS A 475 -13.27 4.94 -27.15
N HIS A 476 -13.24 6.13 -26.54
CA HIS A 476 -13.88 6.41 -25.24
C HIS A 476 -15.25 7.08 -25.37
N ARG A 477 -15.57 7.73 -26.51
CA ARG A 477 -16.83 8.45 -26.70
C ARG A 477 -18.06 7.55 -26.61
N GLN A 478 -17.94 6.28 -27.00
CA GLN A 478 -19.00 5.27 -26.87
C GLN A 478 -19.46 5.01 -25.41
N PHE A 479 -18.70 5.46 -24.40
CA PHE A 479 -19.08 5.35 -22.99
C PHE A 479 -19.81 6.58 -22.44
N LEU A 480 -19.96 7.65 -23.24
CA LEU A 480 -20.74 8.83 -22.86
C LEU A 480 -22.24 8.55 -23.03
N PRO A 481 -23.14 9.29 -22.37
CA PRO A 481 -24.58 9.25 -22.66
C PRO A 481 -24.87 9.44 -24.16
N MET A 482 -25.93 8.84 -24.69
CA MET A 482 -26.23 8.86 -26.13
C MET A 482 -26.51 10.27 -26.69
N ASP A 483 -27.02 11.16 -25.85
CA ASP A 483 -27.31 12.57 -26.12
C ASP A 483 -26.10 13.50 -25.86
N HIS A 484 -24.97 12.96 -25.41
CA HIS A 484 -23.81 13.77 -25.06
C HIS A 484 -23.16 14.43 -26.29
N ALA A 485 -23.02 15.77 -26.27
CA ALA A 485 -22.54 16.57 -27.41
C ALA A 485 -21.23 16.06 -28.06
N TYR A 486 -20.24 15.62 -27.26
CA TYR A 486 -18.98 15.07 -27.79
C TYR A 486 -19.13 13.86 -28.73
N ARG A 487 -20.22 13.09 -28.62
CA ARG A 487 -20.52 12.00 -29.58
C ARG A 487 -20.72 12.51 -31.01
N TYR A 488 -21.24 13.73 -31.16
CA TYR A 488 -21.54 14.36 -32.45
C TYR A 488 -20.43 15.30 -32.91
N GLN A 489 -19.35 15.45 -32.14
CA GLN A 489 -18.24 16.33 -32.49
C GLN A 489 -17.33 15.68 -33.56
N VAL A 490 -17.30 16.27 -34.75
CA VAL A 490 -16.60 15.72 -35.93
C VAL A 490 -15.19 16.30 -36.14
N ASP A 491 -14.83 17.35 -35.42
CA ASP A 491 -13.58 18.10 -35.59
C ASP A 491 -12.61 17.99 -34.39
N GLY A 492 -13.14 17.72 -33.19
CA GLY A 492 -12.37 17.58 -31.95
C GLY A 492 -11.61 16.26 -31.83
N PHE A 493 -12.14 15.19 -32.43
CA PHE A 493 -11.66 13.81 -32.31
C PHE A 493 -11.23 13.25 -33.67
N PHE A 494 -11.64 12.02 -34.00
CA PHE A 494 -11.40 11.42 -35.30
C PHE A 494 -12.17 12.20 -36.37
N ASN A 495 -11.44 12.62 -37.41
CA ASN A 495 -11.96 13.55 -38.42
C ASN A 495 -13.21 12.98 -39.10
N GLY A 496 -14.32 13.74 -39.06
CA GLY A 496 -15.58 13.39 -39.71
C GLY A 496 -16.38 12.28 -39.01
N ARG A 497 -15.96 11.83 -37.82
CA ARG A 497 -16.60 10.70 -37.13
C ARG A 497 -17.60 11.13 -36.08
N ILE A 498 -18.84 10.65 -36.23
CA ILE A 498 -19.90 10.66 -35.22
C ILE A 498 -19.89 9.30 -34.51
N GLU A 499 -20.14 9.29 -33.19
CA GLU A 499 -20.14 8.08 -32.35
C GLU A 499 -21.57 7.75 -31.88
N THR A 500 -22.23 6.87 -32.62
CA THR A 500 -23.59 6.39 -32.33
C THR A 500 -23.62 5.07 -31.56
N ASP A 501 -22.50 4.38 -31.42
CA ASP A 501 -22.53 3.04 -30.85
C ASP A 501 -22.72 3.08 -29.33
N PRO A 502 -23.47 2.13 -28.77
CA PRO A 502 -23.55 1.96 -27.33
C PRO A 502 -22.19 1.52 -26.76
N PRO A 503 -21.98 1.64 -25.44
CA PRO A 503 -20.82 1.04 -24.80
C PRO A 503 -20.79 -0.48 -25.07
N PRO A 504 -19.59 -1.08 -25.23
CA PRO A 504 -19.47 -2.51 -25.48
C PRO A 504 -20.13 -3.31 -24.35
N PRO A 505 -20.80 -4.45 -24.68
CA PRO A 505 -21.46 -5.26 -23.68
C PRO A 505 -20.45 -5.78 -22.66
N ARG A 506 -20.81 -5.71 -21.38
CA ARG A 506 -20.00 -6.30 -20.31
C ARG A 506 -20.44 -7.74 -20.11
N LEU A 507 -19.50 -8.67 -20.29
CA LEU A 507 -19.75 -10.07 -19.98
C LEU A 507 -19.95 -10.27 -18.48
N SER A 508 -20.93 -11.09 -18.15
CA SER A 508 -21.16 -11.56 -16.79
C SER A 508 -20.00 -12.45 -16.32
N GLY A 509 -19.93 -12.63 -15.00
CA GLY A 509 -18.96 -13.53 -14.38
C GLY A 509 -19.01 -14.97 -14.90
N GLU A 510 -20.21 -15.49 -15.11
CA GLU A 510 -20.41 -16.87 -15.57
C GLU A 510 -20.05 -17.03 -17.06
N GLU A 511 -20.39 -16.06 -17.91
CA GLU A 511 -19.96 -16.07 -19.31
C GLU A 511 -18.43 -16.04 -19.43
N LEU A 512 -17.77 -15.22 -18.60
CA LEU A 512 -16.30 -15.18 -18.55
C LEU A 512 -15.71 -16.50 -18.07
N LYS A 513 -16.28 -17.11 -17.03
CA LYS A 513 -15.87 -18.42 -16.53
C LYS A 513 -16.00 -19.47 -17.63
N ASN A 514 -17.11 -19.52 -18.34
CA ASN A 514 -17.32 -20.47 -19.45
C ASN A 514 -16.26 -20.28 -20.55
N ARG A 515 -15.99 -19.03 -20.95
CA ARG A 515 -14.92 -18.72 -21.93
C ARG A 515 -13.54 -19.16 -21.43
N VAL A 516 -13.21 -18.91 -20.17
CA VAL A 516 -11.90 -19.24 -19.58
C VAL A 516 -11.71 -20.74 -19.41
N PHE A 517 -12.76 -21.48 -19.02
CA PHE A 517 -12.70 -22.93 -18.85
C PHE A 517 -12.70 -23.69 -20.18
N ALA A 518 -13.19 -23.07 -21.26
CA ALA A 518 -13.06 -23.59 -22.62
C ALA A 518 -11.64 -23.45 -23.19
N LEU A 519 -10.76 -22.66 -22.55
CA LEU A 519 -9.37 -22.52 -22.99
C LEU A 519 -8.59 -23.82 -22.77
N PRO A 520 -7.66 -24.17 -23.69
CA PRO A 520 -6.78 -25.31 -23.47
C PRO A 520 -5.87 -25.08 -22.27
N ASN A 521 -5.54 -26.16 -21.56
CA ASN A 521 -4.55 -26.11 -20.50
C ASN A 521 -3.18 -25.72 -21.07
N VAL A 522 -2.53 -24.76 -20.42
CA VAL A 522 -1.20 -24.27 -20.83
C VAL A 522 -0.17 -24.81 -19.85
N THR A 523 0.87 -25.48 -20.36
CA THR A 523 2.03 -25.87 -19.55
C THR A 523 2.90 -24.64 -19.26
N PHE A 524 3.26 -24.46 -17.98
CA PHE A 524 4.05 -23.32 -17.55
C PHE A 524 5.55 -23.63 -17.50
N GLY A 525 6.37 -22.59 -17.63
CA GLY A 525 7.82 -22.64 -17.45
C GLY A 525 8.63 -22.16 -18.64
N SER A 526 9.88 -21.77 -18.39
CA SER A 526 10.78 -21.20 -19.41
C SER A 526 11.17 -22.20 -20.51
N LYS A 527 11.17 -23.49 -20.20
CA LYS A 527 11.44 -24.60 -21.13
C LYS A 527 10.19 -25.39 -21.53
N ALA A 528 9.01 -24.98 -21.07
CA ALA A 528 7.77 -25.61 -21.49
C ALA A 528 7.47 -25.27 -22.96
N PRO A 529 6.79 -26.15 -23.70
CA PRO A 529 6.36 -25.87 -25.07
C PRO A 529 5.57 -24.56 -25.13
N LYS A 530 5.96 -23.66 -26.04
CA LYS A 530 5.27 -22.39 -26.23
C LYS A 530 3.97 -22.63 -26.99
N HIS A 531 2.90 -22.92 -26.26
CA HIS A 531 1.55 -22.97 -26.84
C HIS A 531 0.93 -21.57 -26.84
N THR A 532 0.66 -21.07 -28.04
CA THR A 532 -0.23 -19.92 -28.25
C THR A 532 -1.64 -20.47 -28.36
N ILE A 533 -2.57 -19.92 -27.59
CA ILE A 533 -3.97 -20.32 -27.66
C ILE A 533 -4.53 -19.93 -29.04
N PRO A 534 -5.20 -20.84 -29.78
CA PRO A 534 -5.81 -20.51 -31.06
C PRO A 534 -6.74 -19.30 -30.95
N GLY A 535 -6.66 -18.37 -31.90
CA GLY A 535 -7.43 -17.11 -31.86
C GLY A 535 -6.76 -15.97 -31.07
N PHE A 536 -5.64 -16.21 -30.39
CA PHE A 536 -4.90 -15.17 -29.68
C PHE A 536 -4.50 -14.00 -30.60
N GLY A 537 -4.79 -12.78 -30.15
CA GLY A 537 -4.51 -11.53 -30.86
C GLY A 537 -5.46 -11.21 -32.02
N LYS A 538 -6.41 -12.10 -32.32
CA LYS A 538 -7.46 -11.92 -33.32
C LYS A 538 -8.84 -11.90 -32.68
N ASP A 539 -9.20 -13.00 -32.01
CA ASP A 539 -10.53 -13.22 -31.43
C ASP A 539 -10.54 -12.94 -29.93
N HIS A 540 -9.41 -13.17 -29.25
CA HIS A 540 -9.26 -12.89 -27.82
C HIS A 540 -7.81 -12.55 -27.46
N ASN A 541 -7.57 -12.11 -26.21
CA ASN A 541 -6.22 -11.86 -25.69
C ASN A 541 -5.84 -12.77 -24.50
N TRP A 542 -6.60 -13.83 -24.22
CA TRP A 542 -6.22 -14.83 -23.23
C TRP A 542 -4.90 -15.53 -23.58
N VAL A 543 -4.01 -15.64 -22.58
CA VAL A 543 -2.72 -16.33 -22.69
C VAL A 543 -2.57 -17.54 -21.76
N LYS A 544 -3.51 -17.70 -20.83
CA LYS A 544 -3.67 -18.82 -19.90
C LYS A 544 -5.01 -18.72 -19.18
N ARG A 545 -5.44 -19.81 -18.55
CA ARG A 545 -6.43 -19.78 -17.47
C ARG A 545 -5.72 -19.40 -16.16
N SER A 546 -6.14 -18.29 -15.55
CA SER A 546 -5.59 -17.85 -14.26
C SER A 546 -5.98 -18.80 -13.13
N ILE A 547 -5.05 -19.03 -12.19
CA ILE A 547 -5.28 -19.86 -11.00
C ILE A 547 -6.39 -19.34 -10.09
N PHE A 548 -6.70 -18.03 -10.11
CA PHE A 548 -7.78 -17.47 -9.29
C PHE A 548 -9.16 -18.00 -9.67
N TRP A 549 -9.35 -18.51 -10.89
CA TRP A 549 -10.59 -19.16 -11.31
C TRP A 549 -10.86 -20.51 -10.62
N GLU A 550 -9.91 -21.02 -9.82
CA GLU A 550 -10.14 -22.16 -8.94
C GLU A 550 -10.83 -21.79 -7.62
N LEU A 551 -10.89 -20.50 -7.27
CA LEU A 551 -11.66 -20.04 -6.11
C LEU A 551 -13.16 -20.10 -6.48
N PRO A 552 -13.99 -20.84 -5.73
CA PRO A 552 -15.37 -21.13 -6.14
C PRO A 552 -16.22 -19.88 -6.44
N TYR A 553 -16.02 -18.83 -5.65
CA TYR A 553 -16.76 -17.57 -5.74
C TYR A 553 -16.17 -16.56 -6.73
N TRP A 554 -15.00 -16.82 -7.35
CA TRP A 554 -14.28 -15.81 -8.15
C TRP A 554 -15.09 -15.25 -9.33
N HIS A 555 -15.88 -16.11 -9.97
CA HIS A 555 -16.75 -15.73 -11.08
C HIS A 555 -17.85 -14.75 -10.64
N THR A 556 -18.33 -14.83 -9.40
CA THR A 556 -19.38 -13.95 -8.87
C THR A 556 -18.90 -12.54 -8.54
N LEU A 557 -17.58 -12.31 -8.48
CA LEU A 557 -17.02 -11.00 -8.14
C LEU A 557 -17.33 -9.99 -9.26
N LEU A 558 -17.85 -8.82 -8.89
CA LEU A 558 -18.09 -7.73 -9.83
C LEU A 558 -16.78 -7.21 -10.44
N ILE A 559 -15.72 -7.15 -9.62
CA ILE A 559 -14.38 -6.71 -10.00
C ILE A 559 -13.37 -7.71 -9.47
N ARG A 560 -12.61 -8.35 -10.36
CA ARG A 560 -11.58 -9.35 -10.03
C ARG A 560 -10.16 -8.77 -9.96
N HIS A 561 -9.89 -7.82 -10.85
CA HIS A 561 -8.57 -7.23 -11.01
C HIS A 561 -8.70 -5.72 -11.18
N ASN A 562 -8.09 -4.99 -10.23
CA ASN A 562 -7.97 -3.55 -10.16
C ASN A 562 -6.62 -3.10 -10.68
N LEU A 563 -6.61 -1.90 -11.26
CA LEU A 563 -5.40 -1.24 -11.72
C LEU A 563 -4.83 -0.33 -10.62
N ASP A 564 -3.52 -0.34 -10.47
CA ASP A 564 -2.81 0.62 -9.63
C ASP A 564 -2.84 2.01 -10.27
N VAL A 565 -3.74 2.84 -9.75
CA VAL A 565 -3.95 4.21 -10.19
C VAL A 565 -2.70 5.06 -9.97
N MET A 566 -1.92 4.85 -8.91
CA MET A 566 -0.75 5.70 -8.63
C MET A 566 0.31 5.54 -9.71
N HIS A 567 0.57 4.31 -10.15
CA HIS A 567 1.48 4.04 -11.26
C HIS A 567 0.94 4.57 -12.60
N ILE A 568 -0.37 4.43 -12.87
CA ILE A 568 -0.99 4.95 -14.09
C ILE A 568 -0.91 6.48 -14.12
N VAL A 569 -1.31 7.14 -13.04
CA VAL A 569 -1.30 8.61 -12.92
C VAL A 569 0.11 9.13 -13.14
N ARG A 570 1.13 8.51 -12.55
CA ARG A 570 2.53 8.87 -12.81
C ARG A 570 2.87 8.81 -14.29
N ASN A 571 2.53 7.72 -14.97
CA ASN A 571 2.83 7.55 -16.39
C ASN A 571 2.08 8.56 -17.27
N VAL A 572 0.81 8.82 -16.99
CA VAL A 572 0.00 9.82 -17.71
C VAL A 572 0.55 11.22 -17.48
N PHE A 573 0.78 11.60 -16.22
CA PHE A 573 1.36 12.88 -15.83
C PHE A 573 2.68 13.12 -16.56
N LEU A 574 3.65 12.20 -16.46
CA LEU A 574 4.96 12.39 -17.07
C LEU A 574 4.86 12.53 -18.60
N ASN A 575 3.97 11.77 -19.26
CA ASN A 575 3.78 11.89 -20.70
C ASN A 575 3.19 13.26 -21.10
N ILE A 576 2.18 13.76 -20.39
CA ILE A 576 1.59 15.08 -20.64
C ILE A 576 2.63 16.17 -20.34
N PHE A 577 3.20 16.13 -19.15
CA PHE A 577 4.13 17.14 -18.64
C PHE A 577 5.37 17.27 -19.52
N TYR A 578 6.04 16.16 -19.87
CA TYR A 578 7.21 16.20 -20.75
C TYR A 578 6.89 16.58 -22.20
N THR A 579 5.64 16.41 -22.64
CA THR A 579 5.21 16.88 -23.96
C THR A 579 5.00 18.39 -23.96
N CYS A 580 4.42 18.96 -22.89
CA CYS A 580 4.27 20.41 -22.74
C CYS A 580 5.62 21.13 -22.54
N MET A 581 6.51 20.56 -21.72
CA MET A 581 7.86 21.09 -21.46
C MET A 581 8.87 20.82 -22.61
N ASP A 582 8.44 20.19 -23.70
CA ASP A 582 9.26 19.75 -24.84
C ASP A 582 10.60 19.08 -24.47
N VAL A 583 10.57 18.18 -23.47
CA VAL A 583 11.80 17.54 -22.99
C VAL A 583 12.32 16.57 -24.05
N LYS A 584 13.49 16.89 -24.62
CA LYS A 584 14.16 16.09 -25.66
C LYS A 584 14.25 14.61 -25.26
N GLY A 585 13.77 13.73 -26.13
CA GLY A 585 13.75 12.28 -25.93
C GLY A 585 12.58 11.76 -25.07
N LYS A 586 11.83 12.63 -24.38
CA LYS A 586 10.68 12.26 -23.55
C LYS A 586 9.34 12.75 -24.10
N THR A 587 9.32 13.85 -24.85
CA THR A 587 8.13 14.37 -25.54
C THR A 587 7.46 13.32 -26.44
N LYS A 588 6.12 13.27 -26.43
CA LYS A 588 5.34 12.43 -27.35
C LYS A 588 5.01 13.13 -28.66
N ASP A 589 5.34 14.41 -28.79
CA ASP A 589 5.13 15.21 -29.98
C ASP A 589 6.30 15.07 -30.99
N ASN A 590 6.30 13.97 -31.74
CA ASN A 590 7.32 13.69 -32.76
C ASN A 590 6.74 13.72 -34.18
N VAL A 591 7.63 13.67 -35.18
CA VAL A 591 7.29 13.69 -36.62
C VAL A 591 6.24 12.64 -36.98
N LYS A 592 6.41 11.38 -36.53
CA LYS A 592 5.45 10.30 -36.82
C LYS A 592 4.08 10.59 -36.23
N ALA A 593 4.02 11.06 -34.98
CA ALA A 593 2.78 11.46 -34.34
C ALA A 593 2.07 12.59 -35.10
N ARG A 594 2.82 13.54 -35.68
CA ARG A 594 2.28 14.64 -36.48
C ARG A 594 1.71 14.18 -37.83
N GLN A 595 2.36 13.22 -38.48
CA GLN A 595 1.84 12.57 -39.69
C GLN A 595 0.55 11.79 -39.39
N ASP A 596 0.53 11.03 -38.29
CA ASP A 596 -0.69 10.34 -37.85
C ASP A 596 -1.81 11.32 -37.51
N LEU A 597 -1.51 12.45 -36.85
CA LEU A 597 -2.50 13.48 -36.55
C LEU A 597 -3.12 14.08 -37.83
N GLU A 598 -2.35 14.21 -38.91
CA GLU A 598 -2.87 14.68 -40.20
C GLU A 598 -3.86 13.70 -40.84
N LEU A 599 -3.62 12.39 -40.67
CA LEU A 599 -4.50 11.33 -41.16
C LEU A 599 -5.80 11.23 -40.36
N TYR A 600 -5.70 11.32 -39.02
CA TYR A 600 -6.81 10.97 -38.13
C TYR A 600 -7.54 12.17 -37.55
N CYS A 601 -6.95 13.37 -37.52
CA CYS A 601 -7.50 14.53 -36.79
C CYS A 601 -7.51 15.81 -37.65
N LYS A 602 -8.49 16.69 -37.43
CA LYS A 602 -8.55 18.00 -38.08
C LYS A 602 -7.73 19.06 -37.34
N ARG A 603 -6.39 18.94 -37.39
CA ARG A 603 -5.46 19.87 -36.70
C ARG A 603 -4.48 20.54 -37.67
N PRO A 604 -4.94 21.45 -38.57
CA PRO A 604 -4.09 22.03 -39.62
C PRO A 604 -2.87 22.77 -39.07
N LYS A 605 -3.02 23.46 -37.93
CA LYS A 605 -1.92 24.15 -37.23
C LYS A 605 -0.80 23.21 -36.75
N LEU A 606 -1.10 21.90 -36.65
CA LEU A 606 -0.14 20.90 -36.21
C LEU A 606 0.50 20.11 -37.36
N ARG A 607 0.12 20.33 -38.62
CA ARG A 607 0.68 19.59 -39.76
C ARG A 607 2.15 19.91 -39.96
N ILE A 608 2.90 18.94 -40.48
CA ILE A 608 4.28 19.17 -40.88
C ILE A 608 4.29 19.99 -42.16
N GLN A 609 5.20 20.96 -42.24
CA GLN A 609 5.33 21.84 -43.38
C GLN A 609 6.61 21.53 -44.14
N PHE A 610 6.59 21.68 -45.45
CA PHE A 610 7.79 21.68 -46.29
C PHE A 610 8.19 23.13 -46.56
N VAL A 611 9.27 23.57 -45.93
CA VAL A 611 9.82 24.92 -46.11
C VAL A 611 11.25 24.78 -46.62
N ASN A 612 11.54 25.36 -47.79
CA ASN A 612 12.86 25.34 -48.42
C ASN A 612 13.43 23.92 -48.58
N GLY A 613 12.59 22.95 -49.00
CA GLY A 613 12.99 21.56 -49.19
C GLY A 613 13.23 20.75 -47.91
N LYS A 614 12.99 21.33 -46.73
CA LYS A 614 13.11 20.65 -45.43
C LYS A 614 11.76 20.46 -44.77
N LEU A 615 11.58 19.30 -44.14
CA LEU A 615 10.46 19.00 -43.26
C LEU A 615 10.59 19.79 -41.95
N VAL A 616 9.64 20.68 -41.68
CA VAL A 616 9.58 21.52 -40.48
C VAL A 616 8.36 21.15 -39.64
N LYS A 617 8.59 20.79 -38.38
CA LYS A 617 7.53 20.59 -37.37
C LYS A 617 7.22 21.93 -36.69
N PRO A 618 6.08 22.58 -36.97
CA PRO A 618 5.75 23.84 -36.30
C PRO A 618 5.53 23.62 -34.78
N PRO A 619 5.86 24.62 -33.95
CA PRO A 619 5.63 24.54 -32.51
C PRO A 619 4.14 24.32 -32.24
N ALA A 620 3.84 23.40 -31.32
CA ALA A 620 2.45 23.17 -30.91
C ALA A 620 2.00 24.28 -29.95
N SER A 621 0.71 24.58 -29.94
CA SER A 621 0.13 25.55 -28.99
C SER A 621 0.18 25.09 -27.52
N TYR A 622 0.48 23.82 -27.28
CA TYR A 622 0.62 23.23 -25.95
C TYR A 622 2.08 23.08 -25.51
N VAL A 623 3.04 23.49 -26.35
CA VAL A 623 4.47 23.45 -26.04
C VAL A 623 4.88 24.80 -25.46
N LEU A 624 5.51 24.76 -24.29
CA LEU A 624 6.04 25.95 -23.64
C LEU A 624 7.28 26.48 -24.37
N SER A 625 7.41 27.80 -24.43
CA SER A 625 8.69 28.42 -24.76
C SER A 625 9.72 28.11 -23.67
N LYS A 626 11.01 28.38 -23.94
CA LYS A 626 12.06 28.22 -22.92
C LYS A 626 11.81 29.09 -21.70
N ASP A 627 11.37 30.33 -21.90
CA ASP A 627 11.11 31.28 -20.82
C ASP A 627 9.91 30.82 -19.98
N GLN A 628 8.84 30.35 -20.62
CA GLN A 628 7.68 29.78 -19.93
C GLN A 628 8.04 28.50 -19.15
N ALA A 629 8.88 27.63 -19.71
CA ALA A 629 9.36 26.44 -19.02
C ALA A 629 10.23 26.79 -17.81
N MET A 630 11.03 27.84 -17.91
CA MET A 630 11.82 28.39 -16.80
C MET A 630 10.92 28.93 -15.68
N GLU A 631 9.90 29.73 -16.00
CA GLU A 631 8.92 30.23 -15.02
C GLU A 631 8.23 29.09 -14.26
N VAL A 632 7.83 28.02 -14.97
CA VAL A 632 7.24 26.83 -14.33
C VAL A 632 8.24 26.15 -13.40
N CYS A 633 9.51 26.03 -13.79
CA CYS A 633 10.55 25.42 -12.95
C CYS A 633 10.81 26.26 -11.70
N GLU A 634 10.93 27.58 -11.83
CA GLU A 634 11.12 28.51 -10.72
C GLU A 634 9.92 28.50 -9.76
N TRP A 635 8.70 28.51 -10.30
CA TRP A 635 7.49 28.38 -9.51
C TRP A 635 7.49 27.08 -8.69
N VAL A 636 7.79 25.94 -9.30
CA VAL A 636 7.88 24.68 -8.56
C VAL A 636 9.03 24.70 -7.54
N LYS A 637 10.15 25.36 -7.84
CA LYS A 637 11.26 25.52 -6.89
C LYS A 637 10.83 26.29 -5.64
N GLY A 638 9.95 27.27 -5.81
CA GLY A 638 9.37 28.07 -4.73
C GLY A 638 8.19 27.43 -3.99
N LEU A 639 7.64 26.30 -4.48
CA LEU A 639 6.47 25.67 -3.88
C LEU A 639 6.74 25.19 -2.45
N ARG A 640 5.88 25.61 -1.53
CA ARG A 640 5.78 25.08 -0.17
C ARG A 640 4.44 24.40 0.00
N LEU A 641 4.47 23.14 0.40
CA LEU A 641 3.28 22.32 0.66
C LEU A 641 3.20 22.00 2.16
N PRO A 642 2.00 21.74 2.70
CA PRO A 642 1.84 21.32 4.09
C PRO A 642 2.68 20.06 4.39
N ASP A 643 3.11 19.93 5.64
CA ASP A 643 3.89 18.76 6.06
C ASP A 643 3.07 17.47 5.88
N GLY A 644 3.74 16.40 5.44
CA GLY A 644 3.12 15.12 5.09
C GLY A 644 2.27 15.10 3.80
N TYR A 645 2.07 16.23 3.10
CA TYR A 645 1.19 16.27 1.92
C TYR A 645 1.83 15.72 0.63
N ALA A 646 3.08 16.10 0.35
CA ALA A 646 3.87 15.59 -0.77
C ALA A 646 5.35 15.54 -0.37
N SER A 647 6.21 14.92 -1.19
CA SER A 647 7.65 15.06 -0.95
C SER A 647 8.11 16.49 -1.26
N ASN A 648 9.35 16.82 -0.92
CA ASN A 648 9.90 18.14 -1.25
C ASN A 648 10.17 18.26 -2.76
N ILE A 649 9.12 18.56 -3.53
CA ILE A 649 9.12 18.65 -5.00
C ILE A 649 10.14 19.69 -5.49
N SER A 650 10.48 20.71 -4.69
CA SER A 650 11.52 21.68 -5.06
C SER A 650 12.90 21.03 -5.29
N LYS A 651 13.20 19.92 -4.61
CA LYS A 651 14.44 19.15 -4.82
C LYS A 651 14.43 18.36 -6.13
N CYS A 652 13.25 18.13 -6.70
CA CYS A 652 13.10 17.43 -7.97
C CYS A 652 13.33 18.34 -9.18
N VAL A 653 13.48 19.66 -9.00
CA VAL A 653 13.67 20.60 -10.11
C VAL A 653 15.14 21.02 -10.21
N ASN A 654 15.70 20.86 -11.40
CA ASN A 654 16.98 21.41 -11.77
C ASN A 654 16.77 22.67 -12.64
N LEU A 655 17.32 23.80 -12.17
CA LEU A 655 17.22 25.09 -12.85
C LEU A 655 18.29 25.25 -13.94
N ASP A 656 19.37 24.47 -13.92
CA ASP A 656 20.44 24.57 -14.93
C ASP A 656 19.99 24.02 -16.29
N ASP A 657 19.12 23.02 -16.28
CA ASP A 657 18.61 22.38 -17.49
C ASP A 657 17.08 22.40 -17.64
N TYR A 658 16.40 23.11 -16.74
CA TYR A 658 14.95 23.30 -16.68
C TYR A 658 14.16 21.97 -16.73
N LYS A 659 14.64 20.96 -16.00
CA LYS A 659 14.04 19.62 -15.96
C LYS A 659 13.74 19.12 -14.56
N PHE A 660 12.85 18.13 -14.55
CA PHE A 660 12.39 17.45 -13.36
C PHE A 660 13.00 16.05 -13.27
N TYR A 661 13.57 15.75 -12.10
CA TYR A 661 14.24 14.50 -11.76
C TYR A 661 13.69 13.94 -10.46
N GLY A 662 13.59 12.61 -10.36
CA GLY A 662 13.27 11.95 -9.10
C GLY A 662 11.85 12.11 -8.56
N LEU A 663 10.89 12.61 -9.36
CA LEU A 663 9.48 12.64 -8.96
C LEU A 663 8.95 11.24 -8.64
N LYS A 664 8.40 11.07 -7.44
CA LYS A 664 7.74 9.83 -7.02
C LYS A 664 6.31 9.79 -7.57
N SER A 665 5.69 8.61 -7.54
CA SER A 665 4.31 8.43 -8.00
C SER A 665 3.32 9.32 -7.23
N HIS A 666 3.53 9.48 -5.92
CA HIS A 666 2.74 10.38 -5.08
C HIS A 666 2.87 11.85 -5.49
N ASP A 667 4.08 12.32 -5.78
CA ASP A 667 4.30 13.69 -6.23
C ASP A 667 3.61 13.94 -7.56
N CYS A 668 3.73 13.01 -8.51
CA CYS A 668 3.05 13.08 -9.81
C CYS A 668 1.52 13.12 -9.64
N HIS A 669 0.99 12.39 -8.66
CA HIS A 669 -0.43 12.35 -8.35
C HIS A 669 -0.95 13.69 -7.82
N VAL A 670 -0.25 14.25 -6.81
CA VAL A 670 -0.54 15.60 -6.29
C VAL A 670 -0.43 16.63 -7.40
N PHE A 671 0.61 16.54 -8.23
CA PHE A 671 0.83 17.46 -9.32
C PHE A 671 -0.33 17.41 -10.32
N MET A 672 -0.68 16.22 -10.81
CA MET A 672 -1.73 16.07 -11.81
C MET A 672 -3.11 16.53 -11.33
N LEU A 673 -3.44 16.33 -10.06
CA LEU A 673 -4.76 16.67 -9.51
C LEU A 673 -4.91 18.11 -9.05
N ARG A 674 -3.82 18.73 -8.56
CA ARG A 674 -3.90 20.03 -7.88
C ARG A 674 -3.03 21.09 -8.52
N LEU A 675 -1.81 20.73 -8.96
CA LEU A 675 -0.81 21.71 -9.38
C LEU A 675 -0.79 21.94 -10.88
N LEU A 676 -1.10 20.92 -11.70
CA LEU A 676 -1.01 20.98 -13.15
C LEU A 676 -1.89 22.09 -13.76
N PRO A 677 -3.16 22.26 -13.33
CA PRO A 677 -3.98 23.38 -13.84
C PRO A 677 -3.42 24.74 -13.45
N ILE A 678 -2.77 24.86 -12.29
CA ILE A 678 -2.17 26.11 -11.81
C ILE A 678 -0.88 26.40 -12.59
N ALA A 679 -0.02 25.40 -12.73
CA ALA A 679 1.27 25.49 -13.42
C ALA A 679 1.12 25.94 -14.87
N PHE A 680 0.05 25.53 -15.55
CA PHE A 680 -0.16 25.81 -16.97
C PHE A 680 -1.16 26.93 -17.26
N ARG A 681 -1.79 27.52 -16.22
CA ARG A 681 -2.87 28.50 -16.38
C ARG A 681 -2.47 29.72 -17.21
N GLU A 682 -1.31 30.28 -16.92
CA GLU A 682 -0.83 31.55 -17.52
C GLU A 682 0.03 31.32 -18.76
N VAL A 683 0.53 30.09 -18.96
CA VAL A 683 1.51 29.78 -20.01
C VAL A 683 0.92 28.99 -21.19
N LEU A 684 -0.22 28.34 -21.00
CA LEU A 684 -0.95 27.65 -22.08
C LEU A 684 -2.24 28.40 -22.44
N PRO A 685 -2.71 28.32 -23.71
CA PRO A 685 -3.98 28.90 -24.11
C PRO A 685 -5.11 28.36 -23.22
N ALA A 686 -6.02 29.24 -22.79
CA ALA A 686 -7.13 28.89 -21.91
C ALA A 686 -7.81 27.59 -22.39
N PRO A 687 -7.71 26.48 -21.64
CA PRO A 687 -8.38 25.27 -22.04
C PRO A 687 -9.88 25.45 -21.80
N GLY A 688 -10.70 25.00 -22.75
CA GLY A 688 -12.08 24.61 -22.42
C GLY A 688 -12.09 23.63 -21.24
N PRO A 689 -13.25 23.36 -20.61
CA PRO A 689 -13.32 22.72 -19.29
C PRO A 689 -12.86 21.26 -19.34
N VAL A 690 -11.55 21.03 -19.27
CA VAL A 690 -10.97 19.70 -19.05
C VAL A 690 -10.73 19.59 -17.55
N GLN A 691 -11.80 19.27 -16.81
CA GLN A 691 -11.65 18.74 -15.47
C GLN A 691 -11.04 17.33 -15.60
N TYR A 692 -9.80 17.14 -15.13
CA TYR A 692 -9.15 15.82 -15.00
C TYR A 692 -9.80 14.98 -13.89
N ARG A 693 -11.13 14.86 -13.89
CA ARG A 693 -11.91 14.14 -12.87
C ARG A 693 -11.96 12.62 -13.09
N TRP A 694 -11.27 12.10 -14.12
CA TRP A 694 -11.52 10.78 -14.70
C TRP A 694 -10.55 9.66 -14.28
N MET A 695 -9.64 9.88 -13.32
CA MET A 695 -8.60 8.88 -13.02
C MET A 695 -8.89 7.93 -11.86
N TYR A 696 -10.05 8.01 -11.21
CA TYR A 696 -10.36 7.15 -10.08
C TYR A 696 -11.42 6.10 -10.42
N PRO A 697 -11.10 4.79 -10.31
CA PRO A 697 -11.97 3.72 -10.79
C PRO A 697 -13.17 3.29 -9.93
N PHE A 698 -13.31 3.49 -8.62
CA PHE A 698 -13.52 4.74 -7.90
C PHE A 698 -15.03 5.08 -7.86
N LYS A 699 -15.52 5.70 -8.94
CA LYS A 699 -16.92 6.15 -9.08
C LYS A 699 -17.72 5.38 -10.15
N ARG A 700 -17.36 4.13 -10.42
CA ARG A 700 -18.12 3.24 -11.30
C ARG A 700 -18.56 1.98 -10.62
#